data_AF-A0A8T3NQK5-F1
#
_entry.id   AF-A0A8T3NQK5-F1
#
_cell.length_a   1.000
_cell.length_b   1.000
_cell.length_c   1.000
_cell.angle_alpha   90.00
_cell.angle_beta   90.00
_cell.angle_gamma   90.00
#
_symmetry.space_group_name_H-M   'P 1'
#
loop_
_entity.id
_entity.type
_entity.pdbx_description
1 polymer ?
#
loop_
_entity_poly.entity_id
_entity_poly.type
_entity_poly.pdbx_seq_one_letter_code
_entity_poly.pdbx_strand_id
1 'polypeptide(L)'
;MIRPSRMFTVVPTIPPALAQLEELAYNLHWTWDPSAADLFRRLDPVRWEGTNHNPVLTLRTTDQARLDEAARDAAYRRELAGAAAELQAYLESDGADANERPRVAYFCAEFGLAECLPIYSGGLGVLAGDHLKSASDLGLSLTGVGLFYRRGYFQQRFSAEGWQEEHYADNHPAALPLRPALDQAGRQVEVGLQFPGRDLLARVWRVQVGRVSLYLLDTDVEANTPTDRQTTDHLYGGDRDTRIRQELVLGIGGLRALEALGLRPEVCHMNEGHSAFLALERIRQLMAEHGLGFSEARTVAAAGLVFTTHTPVAAGHDAFEPGLVDYYLGDYYRGLGLSRTEFMALGRNNPTDEGEPFSLSILALRLAARSNGVSQLHGGVSRRMWGQVWPGLAENEVPVGSVTNGVHLRSWVAREFAELYEGADTSSESTGNASEPMLRVEASALPRRSLPPRELWERHERRRAKLVYFVRARLAAQLTRQGAGPTELGRTVEALDPGILTIGFARRFAEYKRATLLLRDPQRLIRLLSMPGRPVQLIFGGKAHPADNGGKELIRQLVQLTRDEQVRGKIVLLEEYDIGVAARMVQGVDIWLNTPRRPLEASGTSGMKAVANGALHVGNLDGWWDEAYRPGLGWAIGDRRAYDDPNEQDELESRSLYDLLEREIVPLFYERDANGVPQG
;
A
#
# COMPACT_ATOMS: atom_id res chain seq x y z
N MET A 1 15.32 26.73 -3.51
CA MET A 1 14.14 27.58 -3.80
C MET A 1 13.72 28.27 -2.51
N ILE A 2 13.66 29.60 -2.50
CA ILE A 2 13.16 30.38 -1.35
C ILE A 2 11.67 30.09 -1.22
N ARG A 3 11.24 29.38 -0.18
CA ARG A 3 9.81 29.18 0.11
C ARG A 3 9.22 30.55 0.50
N PRO A 4 8.19 31.06 -0.19
CA PRO A 4 7.60 32.35 0.15
C PRO A 4 7.03 32.32 1.57
N SER A 5 7.21 33.41 2.32
CA SER A 5 6.85 33.49 3.74
C SER A 5 5.34 33.50 3.99
N ARG A 6 4.51 33.84 2.98
CA ARG A 6 3.04 33.76 3.00
C ARG A 6 2.48 33.51 1.59
N MET A 7 1.72 32.44 1.43
CA MET A 7 0.85 32.22 0.25
C MET A 7 -0.59 32.53 0.65
N PHE A 8 -1.24 33.41 -0.11
CA PHE A 8 -2.68 33.63 -0.02
C PHE A 8 -3.36 32.78 -1.08
N THR A 9 -4.14 31.79 -0.66
CA THR A 9 -4.96 30.98 -1.56
C THR A 9 -6.40 31.47 -1.48
N VAL A 10 -6.90 32.03 -2.57
CA VAL A 10 -8.33 32.36 -2.70
C VAL A 10 -9.07 31.05 -2.97
N VAL A 11 -9.91 30.63 -2.02
CA VAL A 11 -10.77 29.45 -2.18
C VAL A 11 -12.20 29.90 -2.47
N PRO A 12 -12.94 29.17 -3.34
CA PRO A 12 -14.34 29.44 -3.58
C PRO A 12 -15.17 29.24 -2.30
N THR A 13 -16.30 29.93 -2.22
CA THR A 13 -17.23 29.76 -1.10
C THR A 13 -18.17 28.62 -1.42
N ILE A 14 -18.13 27.55 -0.61
CA ILE A 14 -19.08 26.44 -0.75
C ILE A 14 -20.47 26.96 -0.37
N PRO A 15 -21.46 26.93 -1.28
CA PRO A 15 -22.82 27.35 -0.97
C PRO A 15 -23.39 26.54 0.21
N PRO A 16 -24.21 27.11 1.10
CA PRO A 16 -24.76 26.40 2.26
C PRO A 16 -25.50 25.10 1.90
N ALA A 17 -26.14 25.07 0.73
CA ALA A 17 -26.82 23.87 0.21
C ALA A 17 -25.87 22.70 -0.13
N LEU A 18 -24.57 22.95 -0.21
CA LEU A 18 -23.53 21.98 -0.52
C LEU A 18 -22.57 21.73 0.68
N ALA A 19 -22.90 22.22 1.87
CA ALA A 19 -22.00 22.15 3.04
C ALA A 19 -21.54 20.72 3.38
N GLN A 20 -22.40 19.72 3.14
CA GLN A 20 -22.08 18.30 3.38
C GLN A 20 -20.94 17.76 2.50
N LEU A 21 -20.60 18.41 1.37
CA LEU A 21 -19.44 18.03 0.56
C LEU A 21 -18.13 18.13 1.35
N GLU A 22 -18.06 19.03 2.33
CA GLU A 22 -16.86 19.16 3.16
C GLU A 22 -16.64 17.92 4.02
N GLU A 23 -17.68 17.40 4.66
CA GLU A 23 -17.60 16.18 5.45
C GLU A 23 -17.19 14.97 4.60
N LEU A 24 -17.84 14.80 3.44
CA LEU A 24 -17.52 13.75 2.49
C LEU A 24 -16.09 13.86 1.96
N ALA A 25 -15.57 15.07 1.74
CA ALA A 25 -14.21 15.27 1.23
C ALA A 25 -13.12 14.89 2.24
N TYR A 26 -13.38 15.06 3.55
CA TYR A 26 -12.41 14.83 4.62
C TYR A 26 -12.49 13.45 5.28
N ASN A 27 -13.43 12.58 4.86
CA ASN A 27 -13.49 11.18 5.27
C ASN A 27 -13.18 10.25 4.10
N LEU A 28 -12.08 9.49 4.16
CA LEU A 28 -11.63 8.63 3.07
C LEU A 28 -12.54 7.44 2.73
N HIS A 29 -13.71 7.31 3.38
CA HIS A 29 -14.73 6.34 3.01
C HIS A 29 -15.04 6.35 1.50
N TRP A 30 -15.00 7.52 0.85
CA TRP A 30 -15.18 7.67 -0.60
C TRP A 30 -14.19 6.85 -1.46
N THR A 31 -13.08 6.36 -0.87
CA THR A 31 -12.11 5.53 -1.59
C THR A 31 -12.54 4.06 -1.76
N TRP A 32 -13.56 3.60 -1.04
CA TRP A 32 -14.18 2.28 -1.22
C TRP A 32 -15.71 2.33 -1.26
N ASP A 33 -16.28 3.53 -1.21
CA ASP A 33 -17.70 3.80 -1.40
C ASP A 33 -17.90 4.77 -2.58
N PRO A 34 -18.52 4.32 -3.69
CA PRO A 34 -18.57 5.10 -4.91
C PRO A 34 -19.49 6.33 -4.84
N SER A 35 -20.48 6.37 -3.95
CA SER A 35 -21.52 7.42 -3.96
C SER A 35 -20.91 8.82 -3.73
N ALA A 36 -20.02 8.93 -2.76
CA ALA A 36 -19.31 10.18 -2.48
C ALA A 36 -18.34 10.57 -3.61
N ALA A 37 -17.55 9.62 -4.14
CA ALA A 37 -16.61 9.89 -5.24
C ALA A 37 -17.32 10.35 -6.53
N ASP A 38 -18.50 9.80 -6.80
CA ASP A 38 -19.31 10.14 -7.97
C ASP A 38 -19.80 11.60 -7.94
N LEU A 39 -20.09 12.14 -6.75
CA LEU A 39 -20.47 13.55 -6.56
C LEU A 39 -19.38 14.51 -6.97
N PHE A 40 -18.12 14.24 -6.58
CA PHE A 40 -16.98 15.08 -6.95
C PHE A 40 -16.68 14.99 -8.45
N ARG A 41 -16.78 13.79 -9.03
CA ARG A 41 -16.62 13.59 -10.47
C ARG A 41 -17.70 14.28 -11.30
N ARG A 42 -18.96 14.25 -10.85
CA ARG A 42 -20.08 14.96 -11.51
C ARG A 42 -19.96 16.48 -11.34
N LEU A 43 -19.47 16.93 -10.20
CA LEU A 43 -19.26 18.36 -9.94
C LEU A 43 -18.31 18.95 -10.97
N ASP A 44 -17.14 18.35 -11.13
CA ASP A 44 -16.16 18.78 -12.12
C ASP A 44 -15.25 17.61 -12.55
N PRO A 45 -15.55 16.94 -13.68
CA PRO A 45 -14.80 15.76 -14.09
C PRO A 45 -13.35 16.09 -14.50
N VAL A 46 -13.10 17.30 -15.01
CA VAL A 46 -11.76 17.71 -15.44
C VAL A 46 -10.87 17.96 -14.22
N ARG A 47 -11.38 18.71 -13.22
CA ARG A 47 -10.64 18.96 -11.97
C ARG A 47 -10.50 17.69 -11.14
N TRP A 48 -11.51 16.83 -11.11
CA TRP A 48 -11.44 15.56 -10.41
C TRP A 48 -10.28 14.68 -10.91
N GLU A 49 -10.16 14.49 -12.23
CA GLU A 49 -9.04 13.75 -12.81
C GLU A 49 -7.70 14.51 -12.67
N GLY A 50 -7.71 15.83 -12.90
CA GLY A 50 -6.51 16.67 -12.83
C GLY A 50 -5.91 16.82 -11.42
N THR A 51 -6.72 16.62 -10.38
CA THR A 51 -6.29 16.67 -8.97
C THR A 51 -5.96 15.30 -8.40
N ASN A 52 -5.90 14.26 -9.24
CA ASN A 52 -5.64 12.88 -8.85
C ASN A 52 -6.68 12.38 -7.83
N HIS A 53 -7.96 12.57 -8.16
CA HIS A 53 -9.09 12.08 -7.37
C HIS A 53 -9.11 12.67 -5.96
N ASN A 54 -8.72 13.95 -5.82
CA ASN A 54 -8.66 14.66 -4.55
C ASN A 54 -9.93 15.51 -4.34
N PRO A 55 -10.86 15.12 -3.46
CA PRO A 55 -12.10 15.85 -3.27
C PRO A 55 -11.87 17.24 -2.64
N VAL A 56 -10.91 17.37 -1.73
CA VAL A 56 -10.57 18.65 -1.09
C VAL A 56 -10.06 19.65 -2.12
N LEU A 57 -9.10 19.22 -2.96
CA LEU A 57 -8.53 20.09 -3.98
C LEU A 57 -9.53 20.38 -5.10
N THR A 58 -10.37 19.40 -5.49
CA THR A 58 -11.46 19.60 -6.43
C THR A 58 -12.38 20.72 -5.94
N LEU A 59 -12.94 20.61 -4.73
CA LEU A 59 -13.82 21.64 -4.16
C LEU A 59 -13.16 23.03 -4.11
N ARG A 60 -11.87 23.09 -3.76
CA ARG A 60 -11.13 24.35 -3.63
C ARG A 60 -10.73 24.97 -4.96
N THR A 61 -10.78 24.23 -6.05
CA THR A 61 -10.37 24.73 -7.37
C THR A 61 -11.53 24.85 -8.35
N THR A 62 -12.67 24.20 -8.08
CA THR A 62 -13.92 24.34 -8.84
C THR A 62 -14.39 25.80 -8.86
N ASP A 63 -14.77 26.29 -10.04
CA ASP A 63 -15.25 27.66 -10.21
C ASP A 63 -16.52 27.91 -9.39
N GLN A 64 -16.64 29.12 -8.83
CA GLN A 64 -17.81 29.51 -8.04
C GLN A 64 -19.13 29.31 -8.80
N ALA A 65 -19.15 29.65 -10.10
CA ALA A 65 -20.34 29.49 -10.94
C ALA A 65 -20.82 28.04 -11.01
N ARG A 66 -19.89 27.07 -11.04
CA ARG A 66 -20.21 25.64 -11.08
C ARG A 66 -20.75 25.13 -9.74
N LEU A 67 -20.20 25.61 -8.63
CA LEU A 67 -20.73 25.34 -7.30
C LEU A 67 -22.15 25.90 -7.14
N ASP A 68 -22.39 27.12 -7.61
CA ASP A 68 -23.71 27.76 -7.56
C ASP A 68 -24.74 27.05 -8.46
N GLU A 69 -24.30 26.52 -9.61
CA GLU A 69 -25.12 25.69 -10.49
C GLU A 69 -25.52 24.38 -9.79
N ALA A 70 -24.53 23.65 -9.24
CA ALA A 70 -24.77 22.41 -8.49
C ALA A 70 -25.66 22.64 -7.27
N ALA A 71 -25.52 23.79 -6.60
CA ALA A 71 -26.39 24.17 -5.49
C ALA A 71 -27.85 24.39 -5.91
N ARG A 72 -28.11 24.79 -7.17
CA ARG A 72 -29.47 24.97 -7.73
C ARG A 72 -30.03 23.68 -8.34
N ASP A 73 -29.19 22.74 -8.75
CA ASP A 73 -29.59 21.43 -9.28
C ASP A 73 -30.24 20.54 -8.19
N ALA A 74 -31.53 20.25 -8.34
CA ALA A 74 -32.28 19.42 -7.40
C ALA A 74 -31.85 17.94 -7.40
N ALA A 75 -31.36 17.41 -8.52
CA ALA A 75 -30.86 16.05 -8.59
C ALA A 75 -29.52 15.92 -7.87
N TYR A 76 -28.60 16.86 -8.10
CA TYR A 76 -27.31 16.90 -7.41
C TYR A 76 -27.48 16.99 -5.89
N ARG A 77 -28.38 17.87 -5.39
CA ARG A 77 -28.66 17.98 -3.96
C ARG A 77 -29.24 16.69 -3.35
N ARG A 78 -30.04 15.95 -4.11
CA ARG A 78 -30.60 14.67 -3.65
C ARG A 78 -29.52 13.60 -3.53
N GLU A 79 -28.64 13.52 -4.52
CA GLU A 79 -27.49 12.59 -4.49
C GLU A 79 -26.54 12.95 -3.34
N LEU A 80 -26.28 14.24 -3.10
CA LEU A 80 -25.49 14.71 -1.96
C LEU A 80 -26.10 14.27 -0.62
N ALA A 81 -27.41 14.50 -0.45
CA ALA A 81 -28.10 14.10 0.78
C ALA A 81 -28.07 12.57 0.96
N GLY A 82 -28.18 11.81 -0.13
CA GLY A 82 -28.06 10.34 -0.12
C GLY A 82 -26.69 9.88 0.34
N ALA A 83 -25.61 10.34 -0.30
CA ALA A 83 -24.24 9.97 0.07
C ALA A 83 -23.87 10.38 1.50
N ALA A 84 -24.35 11.54 1.97
CA ALA A 84 -24.16 11.97 3.35
C ALA A 84 -24.91 11.06 4.34
N ALA A 85 -26.16 10.68 4.03
CA ALA A 85 -26.93 9.75 4.84
C ALA A 85 -26.30 8.35 4.87
N GLU A 86 -25.75 7.88 3.75
CA GLU A 86 -25.01 6.61 3.66
C GLU A 86 -23.76 6.63 4.54
N LEU A 87 -22.96 7.70 4.48
CA LEU A 87 -21.80 7.84 5.36
C LEU A 87 -22.23 7.85 6.83
N GLN A 88 -23.29 8.59 7.18
CA GLN A 88 -23.76 8.64 8.56
C GLN A 88 -24.25 7.27 9.04
N ALA A 89 -25.05 6.57 8.23
CA ALA A 89 -25.53 5.23 8.53
C ALA A 89 -24.37 4.23 8.68
N TYR A 90 -23.33 4.36 7.85
CA TYR A 90 -22.08 3.62 8.05
C TYR A 90 -21.50 3.98 9.42
N LEU A 91 -21.17 5.23 9.70
CA LEU A 91 -20.51 5.62 10.95
C LEU A 91 -21.29 5.18 12.21
N GLU A 92 -22.62 5.16 12.16
CA GLU A 92 -23.51 4.77 13.26
C GLU A 92 -23.80 3.27 13.36
N SER A 93 -23.57 2.48 12.31
CA SER A 93 -23.93 1.06 12.36
C SER A 93 -23.10 0.30 13.40
N ASP A 94 -23.75 -0.62 14.14
CA ASP A 94 -23.09 -1.47 15.12
C ASP A 94 -21.92 -2.25 14.46
N GLY A 95 -20.71 -1.92 14.88
CA GLY A 95 -19.50 -2.70 14.56
C GLY A 95 -19.36 -3.91 15.48
N ALA A 96 -18.28 -4.69 15.32
CA ALA A 96 -17.89 -5.64 16.35
C ALA A 96 -17.79 -4.91 17.70
N ASP A 97 -18.35 -5.48 18.78
CA ASP A 97 -18.43 -4.86 20.12
C ASP A 97 -17.12 -4.16 20.52
N ALA A 98 -17.01 -2.87 20.19
CA ALA A 98 -15.78 -2.10 20.31
C ALA A 98 -15.36 -1.95 21.78
N ASN A 99 -16.33 -2.07 22.68
CA ASN A 99 -16.13 -2.04 24.13
C ASN A 99 -15.61 -3.36 24.71
N GLU A 100 -15.75 -4.48 23.99
CA GLU A 100 -15.25 -5.80 24.44
C GLU A 100 -13.85 -6.13 23.88
N ARG A 101 -13.37 -5.33 22.93
CA ARG A 101 -12.07 -5.53 22.27
C ARG A 101 -11.04 -4.48 22.74
N PRO A 102 -9.74 -4.85 22.82
CA PRO A 102 -8.71 -3.91 23.26
C PRO A 102 -8.55 -2.76 22.27
N ARG A 103 -8.23 -1.56 22.79
CA ARG A 103 -7.84 -0.42 21.95
C ARG A 103 -6.46 -0.67 21.33
N VAL A 104 -6.39 -0.66 20.00
CA VAL A 104 -5.16 -0.95 19.25
C VAL A 104 -4.61 0.34 18.63
N ALA A 105 -3.30 0.57 18.80
CA ALA A 105 -2.55 1.53 18.01
C ALA A 105 -1.66 0.80 17.01
N TYR A 106 -1.86 1.06 15.72
CA TYR A 106 -1.15 0.43 14.61
C TYR A 106 -0.13 1.40 14.02
N PHE A 107 1.15 1.14 14.26
CA PHE A 107 2.25 2.00 13.84
C PHE A 107 2.86 1.50 12.54
N CYS A 108 2.92 2.37 11.54
CA CYS A 108 3.59 2.07 10.28
C CYS A 108 4.26 3.30 9.70
N ALA A 109 5.39 3.10 9.02
CA ALA A 109 6.06 4.16 8.28
C ALA A 109 5.28 4.58 7.03
N GLU A 110 4.36 3.77 6.49
CA GLU A 110 3.62 4.10 5.28
C GLU A 110 2.15 3.68 5.31
N PHE A 111 1.28 4.42 4.60
CA PHE A 111 -0.14 4.13 4.48
C PHE A 111 -0.65 4.41 3.04
N GLY A 112 -1.03 3.36 2.33
CA GLY A 112 -1.59 3.43 0.98
C GLY A 112 -3.11 3.50 1.04
N LEU A 113 -3.67 4.72 1.07
CA LEU A 113 -5.09 4.95 1.28
C LEU A 113 -5.84 5.46 0.05
N ALA A 114 -5.25 6.42 -0.66
CA ALA A 114 -5.81 7.12 -1.82
C ALA A 114 -4.68 7.65 -2.73
N GLU A 115 -4.94 7.86 -4.01
CA GLU A 115 -3.97 8.40 -4.97
C GLU A 115 -3.51 9.82 -4.59
N CYS A 116 -4.42 10.63 -4.05
CA CYS A 116 -4.15 11.99 -3.63
C CYS A 116 -3.35 12.12 -2.33
N LEU A 117 -3.10 11.01 -1.61
CA LEU A 117 -2.34 11.01 -0.36
C LEU A 117 -1.11 10.07 -0.48
N PRO A 118 -0.03 10.51 -1.14
CA PRO A 118 1.09 9.66 -1.53
C PRO A 118 2.10 9.44 -0.38
N ILE A 119 1.63 8.92 0.76
CA ILE A 119 2.44 8.60 1.94
C ILE A 119 2.81 7.11 2.04
N TYR A 120 3.01 6.47 0.88
CA TYR A 120 3.40 5.07 0.77
C TYR A 120 4.28 4.82 -0.45
N SER A 121 5.03 3.71 -0.42
CA SER A 121 5.92 3.30 -1.51
C SER A 121 5.53 1.96 -2.15
N GLY A 122 4.89 1.05 -1.40
CA GLY A 122 4.66 -0.30 -1.88
C GLY A 122 3.67 -1.13 -1.04
N GLY A 123 3.90 -2.44 -1.03
CA GLY A 123 2.96 -3.42 -0.50
C GLY A 123 2.72 -3.32 1.01
N LEU A 124 3.71 -2.89 1.80
CA LEU A 124 3.58 -2.71 3.25
C LEU A 124 2.55 -1.61 3.57
N GLY A 125 2.66 -0.46 2.92
CA GLY A 125 1.76 0.67 3.10
C GLY A 125 0.37 0.40 2.55
N VAL A 126 0.26 -0.28 1.41
CA VAL A 126 -1.04 -0.69 0.89
C VAL A 126 -1.74 -1.68 1.83
N LEU A 127 -1.00 -2.62 2.43
CA LEU A 127 -1.54 -3.50 3.46
C LEU A 127 -1.98 -2.71 4.71
N ALA A 128 -1.17 -1.76 5.16
CA ALA A 128 -1.53 -0.89 6.29
C ALA A 128 -2.82 -0.11 5.99
N GLY A 129 -2.99 0.39 4.77
CA GLY A 129 -4.23 1.01 4.30
C GLY A 129 -5.41 0.04 4.32
N ASP A 130 -5.25 -1.16 3.76
CA ASP A 130 -6.28 -2.21 3.77
C ASP A 130 -6.65 -2.64 5.21
N HIS A 131 -5.70 -2.65 6.16
CA HIS A 131 -5.98 -2.87 7.58
C HIS A 131 -6.84 -1.76 8.17
N LEU A 132 -6.53 -0.48 7.92
CA LEU A 132 -7.35 0.63 8.44
C LEU A 132 -8.78 0.58 7.88
N LYS A 133 -8.93 0.29 6.58
CA LYS A 133 -10.22 0.18 5.91
C LYS A 133 -11.03 -1.00 6.44
N SER A 134 -10.39 -2.17 6.59
CA SER A 134 -11.05 -3.37 7.15
C SER A 134 -11.41 -3.18 8.62
N ALA A 135 -10.54 -2.55 9.42
CA ALA A 135 -10.82 -2.22 10.81
C ALA A 135 -11.98 -1.23 10.93
N SER A 136 -12.05 -0.27 10.02
CA SER A 136 -13.19 0.63 9.90
C SER A 136 -14.46 -0.15 9.63
N ASP A 137 -14.50 -0.98 8.59
CA ASP A 137 -15.67 -1.79 8.22
C ASP A 137 -16.16 -2.70 9.33
N LEU A 138 -15.24 -3.34 10.06
CA LEU A 138 -15.52 -4.19 11.20
C LEU A 138 -15.85 -3.42 12.49
N GLY A 139 -15.71 -2.09 12.50
CA GLY A 139 -15.89 -1.24 13.69
C GLY A 139 -14.92 -1.53 14.82
N LEU A 140 -13.69 -1.98 14.50
CA LEU A 140 -12.66 -2.24 15.50
C LEU A 140 -12.11 -0.93 16.08
N SER A 141 -11.81 -0.92 17.37
CA SER A 141 -11.15 0.20 18.05
C SER A 141 -9.65 0.28 17.71
N LEU A 142 -9.34 0.58 16.44
CA LEU A 142 -7.99 0.72 15.91
C LEU A 142 -7.70 2.19 15.58
N THR A 143 -6.50 2.64 15.91
CA THR A 143 -5.95 3.95 15.54
C THR A 143 -4.64 3.76 14.78
N GLY A 144 -4.51 4.38 13.61
CA GLY A 144 -3.25 4.39 12.86
C GLY A 144 -2.29 5.48 13.34
N VAL A 145 -0.99 5.21 13.34
CA VAL A 145 0.06 6.20 13.60
C VAL A 145 1.15 6.09 12.55
N GLY A 146 1.52 7.22 11.94
CA GLY A 146 2.53 7.31 10.89
C GLY A 146 3.22 8.67 10.82
N LEU A 147 3.94 8.92 9.74
CA LEU A 147 4.59 10.20 9.45
C LEU A 147 3.92 10.89 8.27
N PHE A 148 3.81 12.22 8.33
CA PHE A 148 3.35 13.03 7.21
C PHE A 148 4.55 13.44 6.36
N TYR A 149 4.78 12.73 5.24
CA TYR A 149 5.86 13.04 4.32
C TYR A 149 5.51 14.20 3.40
N ARG A 150 6.26 15.30 3.54
CA ARG A 150 6.05 16.54 2.77
C ARG A 150 6.24 16.39 1.27
N ARG A 151 6.95 15.36 0.82
CA ARG A 151 7.10 15.03 -0.60
C ARG A 151 6.70 13.60 -0.94
N GLY A 152 6.12 12.90 0.03
CA GLY A 152 5.69 11.52 -0.14
C GLY A 152 6.82 10.59 -0.56
N TYR A 153 6.48 9.62 -1.40
CA TYR A 153 7.43 8.95 -2.28
C TYR A 153 7.53 9.69 -3.62
N PHE A 154 8.52 9.37 -4.44
CA PHE A 154 8.69 10.07 -5.72
C PHE A 154 7.60 9.71 -6.75
N GLN A 155 7.34 10.66 -7.63
CA GLN A 155 6.66 10.48 -8.91
C GLN A 155 7.68 10.03 -9.97
N GLN A 156 7.43 8.88 -10.57
CA GLN A 156 8.25 8.24 -11.57
C GLN A 156 7.99 8.85 -12.95
N ARG A 157 9.06 9.14 -13.68
CA ARG A 157 9.01 9.41 -15.12
C ARG A 157 10.12 8.65 -15.84
N PHE A 158 10.00 8.49 -17.15
CA PHE A 158 11.07 7.92 -17.97
C PHE A 158 11.76 8.99 -18.81
N SER A 159 13.09 8.99 -18.77
CA SER A 159 13.94 9.79 -19.65
C SER A 159 13.82 9.34 -21.11
N ALA A 160 14.38 10.12 -22.04
CA ALA A 160 14.46 9.75 -23.45
C ALA A 160 15.20 8.41 -23.65
N GLU A 161 16.20 8.09 -22.83
CA GLU A 161 16.98 6.84 -22.85
C GLU A 161 16.29 5.67 -22.14
N GLY A 162 15.12 5.92 -21.54
CA GLY A 162 14.31 4.93 -20.81
C GLY A 162 14.72 4.74 -19.36
N TRP A 163 15.52 5.64 -18.79
CA TRP A 163 15.84 5.60 -17.37
C TRP A 163 14.71 6.13 -16.51
N GLN A 164 14.52 5.53 -15.33
CA GLN A 164 13.66 6.10 -14.30
C GLN A 164 14.25 7.40 -13.74
N GLU A 165 13.42 8.44 -13.69
CA GLU A 165 13.68 9.71 -13.02
C GLU A 165 12.71 9.90 -11.85
N GLU A 166 13.24 10.39 -10.72
CA GLU A 166 12.48 10.69 -9.52
C GLU A 166 12.09 12.18 -9.45
N HIS A 167 10.79 12.46 -9.44
CA HIS A 167 10.25 13.80 -9.22
C HIS A 167 9.54 13.88 -7.87
N TYR A 168 9.86 14.90 -7.07
CA TYR A 168 9.29 15.07 -5.74
C TYR A 168 8.39 16.31 -5.70
N ALA A 169 7.08 16.08 -5.57
CA ALA A 169 6.08 17.14 -5.47
C ALA A 169 5.77 17.44 -4.00
N ASP A 170 5.61 18.72 -3.65
CA ASP A 170 5.28 19.11 -2.28
C ASP A 170 3.79 18.79 -1.96
N ASN A 171 3.58 17.96 -0.95
CA ASN A 171 2.30 17.68 -0.29
C ASN A 171 1.95 18.82 0.66
N HIS A 172 1.12 19.75 0.21
CA HIS A 172 0.61 20.82 1.06
C HIS A 172 -0.55 20.31 1.92
N PRO A 173 -0.47 20.34 3.27
CA PRO A 173 -1.53 19.88 4.17
C PRO A 173 -2.90 20.47 3.86
N ALA A 174 -2.93 21.75 3.47
CA ALA A 174 -4.16 22.44 3.11
C ALA A 174 -4.85 21.86 1.87
N ALA A 175 -4.12 21.18 0.98
CA ALA A 175 -4.66 20.59 -0.24
C ALA A 175 -5.07 19.12 -0.08
N LEU A 176 -4.94 18.54 1.12
CA LEU A 176 -5.12 17.11 1.36
C LEU A 176 -6.33 16.82 2.26
N PRO A 177 -6.90 15.60 2.19
CA PRO A 177 -7.99 15.16 3.06
C PRO A 177 -7.51 14.85 4.49
N LEU A 178 -6.93 15.85 5.14
CA LEU A 178 -6.43 15.80 6.52
C LEU A 178 -6.73 17.11 7.25
N ARG A 179 -6.88 17.03 8.57
CA ARG A 179 -7.14 18.18 9.45
C ARG A 179 -6.11 18.23 10.58
N PRO A 180 -5.85 19.40 11.20
CA PRO A 180 -5.09 19.45 12.46
C PRO A 180 -5.70 18.50 13.50
N ALA A 181 -4.87 17.69 14.16
CA ALA A 181 -5.33 16.90 15.30
C ALA A 181 -5.36 17.81 16.54
N LEU A 182 -6.53 17.94 17.18
CA LEU A 182 -6.74 18.90 18.25
C LEU A 182 -6.74 18.22 19.63
N ASP A 183 -6.17 18.89 20.62
CA ASP A 183 -6.29 18.53 22.03
C ASP A 183 -7.70 18.87 22.59
N GLN A 184 -7.93 18.54 23.86
CA GLN A 184 -9.20 18.86 24.55
C GLN A 184 -9.49 20.37 24.63
N ALA A 185 -8.47 21.23 24.46
CA ALA A 185 -8.60 22.69 24.47
C ALA A 185 -8.76 23.28 23.05
N GLY A 186 -8.88 22.43 22.01
CA GLY A 186 -9.03 22.86 20.62
C GLY A 186 -7.74 23.36 19.96
N ARG A 187 -6.58 23.13 20.56
CA ARG A 187 -5.27 23.50 20.01
C ARG A 187 -4.68 22.32 19.24
N GLN A 188 -3.96 22.59 18.15
CA GLN A 188 -3.28 21.51 17.43
C GLN A 188 -2.23 20.87 18.35
N VAL A 189 -2.25 19.53 18.41
CA VAL A 189 -1.27 18.76 19.18
C VAL A 189 0.11 18.91 18.56
N GLU A 190 1.08 19.23 19.40
CA GLU A 190 2.49 19.27 19.10
C GLU A 190 3.25 18.51 20.20
N VAL A 191 4.20 17.67 19.81
CA VAL A 191 5.00 16.85 20.73
C VAL A 191 6.48 17.12 20.55
N GLY A 192 7.21 17.16 21.66
CA GLY A 192 8.66 17.33 21.70
C GLY A 192 9.41 16.01 21.85
N LEU A 193 10.53 15.88 21.14
CA LEU A 193 11.53 14.83 21.30
C LEU A 193 12.88 15.46 21.61
N GLN A 194 13.55 14.97 22.65
CA GLN A 194 14.87 15.45 23.02
C GLN A 194 15.90 14.88 22.04
N PHE A 195 16.50 15.76 21.23
CA PHE A 195 17.63 15.45 20.36
C PHE A 195 18.92 16.07 20.94
N PRO A 196 20.10 15.70 20.43
CA PRO A 196 21.35 16.23 20.96
C PRO A 196 21.43 17.75 20.86
N GLY A 197 21.44 18.39 22.03
CA GLY A 197 21.51 19.84 22.19
C GLY A 197 20.25 20.62 21.83
N ARG A 198 19.10 19.98 21.55
CA ARG A 198 17.86 20.65 21.14
C ARG A 198 16.62 19.78 21.29
N ASP A 199 15.45 20.41 21.34
CA ASP A 199 14.18 19.69 21.20
C ASP A 199 13.70 19.75 19.75
N LEU A 200 13.34 18.59 19.20
CA LEU A 200 12.62 18.46 17.95
C LEU A 200 11.12 18.50 18.22
N LEU A 201 10.40 19.39 17.54
CA LEU A 201 8.95 19.48 17.61
C LEU A 201 8.28 18.73 16.45
N ALA A 202 7.19 18.03 16.70
CA ALA A 202 6.37 17.42 15.67
C ALA A 202 4.91 17.78 15.89
N ARG A 203 4.28 18.40 14.89
CA ARG A 203 2.83 18.66 14.90
C ARG A 203 2.07 17.46 14.37
N VAL A 204 0.84 17.30 14.82
CA VAL A 204 0.02 16.12 14.50
C VAL A 204 -1.13 16.50 13.57
N TRP A 205 -1.29 15.71 12.51
CA TRP A 205 -2.41 15.76 11.57
C TRP A 205 -3.29 14.53 11.75
N ARG A 206 -4.60 14.67 11.50
CA ARG A 206 -5.58 13.59 11.51
C ARG A 206 -6.12 13.36 10.10
N VAL A 207 -6.03 12.13 9.62
CA VAL A 207 -6.76 11.61 8.45
C VAL A 207 -7.90 10.74 8.97
N GLN A 208 -9.12 10.94 8.47
CA GLN A 208 -10.27 10.10 8.83
C GLN A 208 -10.44 9.00 7.77
N VAL A 209 -10.38 7.73 8.18
CA VAL A 209 -10.50 6.54 7.32
C VAL A 209 -11.77 5.79 7.76
N GLY A 210 -12.92 6.20 7.25
CA GLY A 210 -14.21 5.70 7.72
C GLY A 210 -14.41 6.02 9.21
N ARG A 211 -14.43 5.01 10.06
CA ARG A 211 -14.50 5.10 11.54
C ARG A 211 -13.12 5.23 12.19
N VAL A 212 -12.05 4.84 11.50
CA VAL A 212 -10.68 4.81 12.03
C VAL A 212 -10.00 6.16 11.86
N SER A 213 -9.32 6.63 12.90
CA SER A 213 -8.43 7.80 12.83
C SER A 213 -6.98 7.37 12.55
N LEU A 214 -6.32 8.04 11.62
CA LEU A 214 -4.88 7.94 11.37
C LEU A 214 -4.22 9.27 11.76
N TYR A 215 -3.25 9.21 12.66
CA TYR A 215 -2.45 10.35 13.09
C TYR A 215 -1.08 10.36 12.41
N LEU A 216 -0.73 11.49 11.80
CA LEU A 216 0.51 11.67 11.06
C LEU A 216 1.35 12.78 11.69
N LEU A 217 2.59 12.46 12.06
CA LEU A 217 3.54 13.41 12.66
C LEU A 217 4.34 14.13 11.59
N ASP A 218 4.53 15.44 11.77
CA ASP A 218 5.18 16.34 10.82
C ASP A 218 6.18 17.25 11.53
N THR A 219 7.45 17.15 11.16
CA THR A 219 8.53 17.96 11.75
C THR A 219 8.75 19.28 11.01
N ASP A 220 7.99 19.57 9.94
CA ASP A 220 8.04 20.84 9.21
C ASP A 220 7.40 21.99 10.02
N VAL A 221 7.90 22.23 11.23
CA VAL A 221 7.50 23.27 12.18
C VAL A 221 8.53 24.40 12.12
N GLU A 222 8.08 25.65 12.12
CA GLU A 222 8.96 26.82 11.97
C GLU A 222 10.02 26.93 13.07
N ALA A 223 9.68 26.51 14.29
CA ALA A 223 10.59 26.50 15.44
C ALA A 223 11.74 25.47 15.31
N ASN A 224 11.62 24.47 14.43
CA ASN A 224 12.68 23.49 14.20
C ASN A 224 13.76 24.04 13.27
N THR A 225 14.98 23.50 13.40
CA THR A 225 16.07 23.81 12.46
C THR A 225 15.72 23.32 11.04
N PRO A 226 16.30 23.90 9.97
CA PRO A 226 16.07 23.43 8.60
C PRO A 226 16.34 21.93 8.40
N THR A 227 17.36 21.40 9.08
CA THR A 227 17.71 19.96 9.02
C THR A 227 16.68 19.09 9.72
N ASP A 228 16.13 19.53 10.84
CA ASP A 228 15.10 18.82 11.60
C ASP A 228 13.75 18.81 10.88
N ARG A 229 13.42 19.90 10.19
CA ARG A 229 12.25 19.97 9.31
C ARG A 229 12.32 18.95 8.17
N GLN A 230 13.52 18.54 7.77
CA GLN A 230 13.70 17.53 6.73
C GLN A 230 13.47 16.09 7.22
N THR A 231 13.33 15.85 8.53
CA THR A 231 13.05 14.50 9.06
C THR A 231 11.80 13.89 8.43
N THR A 232 10.72 14.65 8.24
CA THR A 232 9.51 14.18 7.55
C THR A 232 9.39 14.68 6.11
N ASP A 233 10.51 14.86 5.41
CA ASP A 233 10.49 15.35 4.02
C ASP A 233 10.08 14.23 3.03
N HIS A 234 10.81 13.11 3.00
CA HIS A 234 10.62 12.04 2.03
C HIS A 234 10.45 10.67 2.70
N LEU A 235 9.58 9.83 2.14
CA LEU A 235 9.46 8.44 2.53
C LEU A 235 10.66 7.63 2.00
N TYR A 236 11.32 6.89 2.89
CA TYR A 236 12.54 6.11 2.60
C TYR A 236 13.66 6.91 1.90
N GLY A 237 13.69 8.22 2.14
CA GLY A 237 14.78 9.10 1.70
C GLY A 237 15.82 9.36 2.80
N GLY A 238 16.83 10.13 2.44
CA GLY A 238 17.91 10.53 3.34
C GLY A 238 18.94 9.43 3.60
N ASP A 239 19.77 9.67 4.59
CA ASP A 239 20.83 8.79 5.07
C ASP A 239 20.43 8.07 6.37
N ARG A 240 21.38 7.32 6.97
CA ARG A 240 21.16 6.61 8.23
C ARG A 240 20.77 7.57 9.37
N ASP A 241 21.32 8.78 9.39
CA ASP A 241 20.94 9.82 10.37
C ASP A 241 19.49 10.27 10.19
N THR A 242 19.05 10.49 8.95
CA THR A 242 17.65 10.82 8.64
C THR A 242 16.72 9.68 9.05
N ARG A 243 17.09 8.43 8.79
CA ARG A 243 16.29 7.25 9.14
C ARG A 243 16.10 7.09 10.63
N ILE A 244 17.16 7.17 11.45
CA ILE A 244 16.99 7.06 12.91
C ILE A 244 16.10 8.18 13.45
N ARG A 245 16.22 9.42 12.93
CA ARG A 245 15.33 10.53 13.31
C ARG A 245 13.86 10.23 12.96
N GLN A 246 13.59 9.69 11.76
CA GLN A 246 12.23 9.29 11.36
C GLN A 246 11.66 8.23 12.30
N GLU A 247 12.44 7.21 12.63
CA GLU A 247 11.99 6.10 13.47
C GLU A 247 11.80 6.51 14.94
N LEU A 248 12.58 7.46 15.44
CA LEU A 248 12.36 8.08 16.75
C LEU A 248 11.06 8.89 16.77
N VAL A 249 10.81 9.72 15.75
CA VAL A 249 9.55 10.49 15.64
C VAL A 249 8.35 9.54 15.51
N LEU A 250 8.45 8.50 14.70
CA LEU A 250 7.38 7.52 14.52
C LEU A 250 7.09 6.75 15.82
N GLY A 251 8.13 6.19 16.45
CA GLY A 251 7.98 5.34 17.63
C GLY A 251 7.67 6.14 18.90
N ILE A 252 8.64 6.96 19.35
CA ILE A 252 8.54 7.74 20.59
C ILE A 252 7.54 8.89 20.40
N GLY A 253 7.71 9.68 19.35
CA GLY A 253 6.83 10.81 19.06
C GLY A 253 5.39 10.39 18.86
N GLY A 254 5.16 9.27 18.15
CA GLY A 254 3.82 8.73 17.92
C GLY A 254 3.09 8.34 19.21
N LEU A 255 3.76 7.68 20.15
CA LEU A 255 3.12 7.32 21.42
C LEU A 255 2.85 8.54 22.32
N ARG A 256 3.75 9.54 22.29
CA ARG A 256 3.51 10.85 22.94
C ARG A 256 2.35 11.61 22.32
N ALA A 257 2.18 11.54 21.00
CA ALA A 257 1.09 12.18 20.29
C ALA A 257 -0.26 11.58 20.69
N LEU A 258 -0.36 10.25 20.75
CA LEU A 258 -1.54 9.56 21.27
C LEU A 258 -1.82 9.99 22.71
N GLU A 259 -0.78 10.09 23.55
CA GLU A 259 -0.93 10.51 24.93
C GLU A 259 -1.51 11.92 25.06
N ALA A 260 -0.98 12.88 24.29
CA ALA A 260 -1.45 14.27 24.25
C ALA A 260 -2.88 14.42 23.69
N LEU A 261 -3.30 13.49 22.83
CA LEU A 261 -4.68 13.38 22.33
C LEU A 261 -5.64 12.73 23.36
N GLY A 262 -5.13 12.27 24.51
CA GLY A 262 -5.92 11.53 25.51
C GLY A 262 -6.23 10.09 25.10
N LEU A 263 -5.54 9.56 24.08
CA LEU A 263 -5.69 8.19 23.62
C LEU A 263 -4.72 7.28 24.39
N ARG A 264 -5.25 6.16 24.90
CA ARG A 264 -4.48 5.19 25.69
C ARG A 264 -4.66 3.79 25.09
N PRO A 265 -3.78 3.36 24.16
CA PRO A 265 -3.87 2.02 23.59
C PRO A 265 -3.48 0.95 24.63
N GLU A 266 -4.17 -0.19 24.54
CA GLU A 266 -3.85 -1.41 25.29
C GLU A 266 -2.88 -2.28 24.50
N VAL A 267 -3.00 -2.27 23.17
CA VAL A 267 -2.11 -2.98 22.25
C VAL A 267 -1.44 -1.98 21.31
N CYS A 268 -0.12 -2.07 21.18
CA CYS A 268 0.66 -1.35 20.18
C CYS A 268 1.26 -2.35 19.19
N HIS A 269 0.88 -2.20 17.92
CA HIS A 269 1.33 -3.06 16.83
C HIS A 269 2.42 -2.33 16.01
N MET A 270 3.63 -2.88 16.05
CA MET A 270 4.77 -2.47 15.23
C MET A 270 4.72 -3.18 13.87
N ASN A 271 4.37 -2.43 12.82
CA ASN A 271 4.37 -2.94 11.45
C ASN A 271 5.74 -2.72 10.80
N GLU A 272 6.58 -3.77 10.78
CA GLU A 272 8.02 -3.73 10.52
C GLU A 272 8.83 -2.96 11.58
N GLY A 273 10.16 -3.13 11.58
CA GLY A 273 11.07 -2.59 12.60
C GLY A 273 11.05 -1.05 12.75
N HIS A 274 10.54 -0.30 11.77
CA HIS A 274 10.62 1.17 11.74
C HIS A 274 10.00 1.89 12.94
N SER A 275 9.09 1.22 13.66
CA SER A 275 8.40 1.79 14.81
C SER A 275 8.87 1.19 16.15
N ALA A 276 9.94 0.38 16.15
CA ALA A 276 10.38 -0.40 17.32
C ALA A 276 10.71 0.45 18.55
N PHE A 277 11.13 1.71 18.37
CA PHE A 277 11.35 2.63 19.49
C PHE A 277 10.08 2.93 20.31
N LEU A 278 8.88 2.68 19.77
CA LEU A 278 7.63 2.80 20.54
C LEU A 278 7.62 1.88 21.76
N ALA A 279 8.25 0.70 21.67
CA ALA A 279 8.29 -0.25 22.77
C ALA A 279 9.06 0.33 23.97
N LEU A 280 10.12 1.09 23.72
CA LEU A 280 10.87 1.77 24.76
C LEU A 280 10.08 2.92 25.39
N GLU A 281 9.35 3.71 24.61
CA GLU A 281 8.49 4.77 25.15
C GLU A 281 7.33 4.20 25.95
N ARG A 282 6.76 3.06 25.54
CA ARG A 282 5.73 2.36 26.32
C ARG A 282 6.27 1.90 27.67
N ILE A 283 7.48 1.36 27.71
CA ILE A 283 8.16 0.99 28.96
C ILE A 283 8.37 2.24 29.83
N ARG A 284 8.89 3.34 29.25
CA ARG A 284 9.10 4.60 29.96
C ARG A 284 7.80 5.16 30.56
N GLN A 285 6.69 5.11 29.83
CA GLN A 285 5.38 5.55 30.31
C GLN A 285 4.94 4.72 31.52
N LEU A 286 5.05 3.38 31.47
CA LEU A 286 4.70 2.50 32.58
C LEU A 286 5.61 2.69 33.80
N MET A 287 6.91 2.93 33.59
CA MET A 287 7.83 3.30 34.67
C MET A 287 7.38 4.59 35.36
N ALA A 288 7.02 5.61 34.59
CA ALA A 288 6.57 6.90 35.12
C ALA A 288 5.20 6.82 35.82
N GLU A 289 4.25 6.06 35.26
CA GLU A 289 2.88 5.93 35.76
C GLU A 289 2.81 5.09 37.04
N HIS A 290 3.60 4.01 37.12
CA HIS A 290 3.50 3.02 38.20
C HIS A 290 4.73 2.96 39.11
N GLY A 291 5.77 3.77 38.86
CA GLY A 291 6.99 3.78 39.67
C GLY A 291 7.82 2.49 39.56
N LEU A 292 7.71 1.78 38.43
CA LEU A 292 8.37 0.50 38.18
C LEU A 292 9.82 0.67 37.72
N GLY A 293 10.66 -0.33 38.01
CA GLY A 293 11.97 -0.47 37.36
C GLY A 293 11.85 -0.90 35.89
N PHE A 294 12.92 -0.71 35.09
CA PHE A 294 12.90 -1.05 33.66
C PHE A 294 12.49 -2.50 33.39
N SER A 295 13.05 -3.46 34.13
CA SER A 295 12.76 -4.89 33.93
C SER A 295 11.30 -5.24 34.23
N GLU A 296 10.71 -4.63 35.26
CA GLU A 296 9.30 -4.83 35.63
C GLU A 296 8.38 -4.22 34.59
N ALA A 297 8.63 -2.95 34.22
CA ALA A 297 7.88 -2.24 33.20
C ALA A 297 7.99 -2.91 31.83
N ARG A 298 9.15 -3.48 31.47
CA ARG A 298 9.34 -4.28 30.25
C ARG A 298 8.44 -5.51 30.24
N THR A 299 8.37 -6.25 31.33
CA THR A 299 7.48 -7.43 31.42
C THR A 299 6.01 -7.04 31.23
N VAL A 300 5.58 -5.94 31.85
CA VAL A 300 4.21 -5.44 31.69
C VAL A 300 3.95 -4.94 30.26
N ALA A 301 4.89 -4.16 29.70
CA ALA A 301 4.78 -3.61 28.35
C ALA A 301 4.65 -4.72 27.29
N ALA A 302 5.42 -5.80 27.43
CA ALA A 302 5.48 -6.88 26.45
C ALA A 302 4.08 -7.46 26.13
N ALA A 303 3.19 -7.58 27.13
CA ALA A 303 1.84 -8.13 26.96
C ALA A 303 0.99 -7.34 25.95
N GLY A 304 1.24 -6.03 25.80
CA GLY A 304 0.56 -5.16 24.84
C GLY A 304 1.37 -4.89 23.57
N LEU A 305 2.52 -5.54 23.35
CA LEU A 305 3.39 -5.29 22.20
C LEU A 305 3.31 -6.43 21.18
N VAL A 306 2.97 -6.09 19.94
CA VAL A 306 2.89 -7.00 18.79
C VAL A 306 3.84 -6.53 17.70
N PHE A 307 4.61 -7.46 17.13
CA PHE A 307 5.54 -7.19 16.02
C PHE A 307 5.19 -8.02 14.80
N THR A 308 5.13 -7.39 13.63
CA THR A 308 5.04 -8.10 12.34
C THR A 308 6.24 -7.77 11.48
N THR A 309 6.92 -8.81 10.97
CA THR A 309 8.02 -8.69 10.01
C THR A 309 7.52 -8.97 8.59
N HIS A 310 7.92 -8.15 7.62
CA HIS A 310 7.52 -8.26 6.21
C HIS A 310 8.69 -8.58 5.29
N THR A 311 9.91 -8.57 5.82
CA THR A 311 11.14 -8.66 5.03
C THR A 311 11.71 -10.08 5.13
N PRO A 312 11.92 -10.78 4.00
CA PRO A 312 12.42 -12.16 3.99
C PRO A 312 13.95 -12.25 3.96
N VAL A 313 14.67 -11.12 4.03
CA VAL A 313 16.13 -11.03 3.91
C VAL A 313 16.71 -10.10 4.98
N ALA A 314 17.76 -10.55 5.67
CA ALA A 314 18.38 -9.80 6.76
C ALA A 314 18.83 -8.38 6.35
N ALA A 315 19.35 -8.24 5.12
CA ALA A 315 19.82 -6.95 4.58
C ALA A 315 18.72 -5.89 4.40
N GLY A 316 17.44 -6.28 4.42
CA GLY A 316 16.32 -5.35 4.32
C GLY A 316 15.87 -4.76 5.66
N HIS A 317 16.47 -5.15 6.79
CA HIS A 317 16.12 -4.64 8.11
C HIS A 317 17.02 -3.47 8.51
N ASP A 318 16.41 -2.45 9.11
CA ASP A 318 17.15 -1.28 9.60
C ASP A 318 18.02 -1.62 10.81
N ALA A 319 19.29 -1.22 10.72
CA ALA A 319 20.28 -1.31 11.78
C ALA A 319 21.16 -0.05 11.79
N PHE A 320 21.53 0.39 12.98
CA PHE A 320 22.28 1.63 13.19
C PHE A 320 23.60 1.38 13.87
N GLU A 321 24.63 2.08 13.41
CA GLU A 321 25.94 2.05 14.05
C GLU A 321 25.85 2.50 15.52
N PRO A 322 26.58 1.87 16.45
CA PRO A 322 26.49 2.17 17.88
C PRO A 322 26.63 3.65 18.22
N GLY A 323 27.56 4.35 17.57
CA GLY A 323 27.78 5.78 17.79
C GLY A 323 26.57 6.66 17.43
N LEU A 324 25.77 6.27 16.43
CA LEU A 324 24.56 7.00 16.06
C LEU A 324 23.44 6.79 17.09
N VAL A 325 23.32 5.57 17.62
CA VAL A 325 22.39 5.27 18.71
C VAL A 325 22.79 6.03 19.97
N ASP A 326 24.07 6.02 20.34
CA ASP A 326 24.57 6.78 21.49
C ASP A 326 24.31 8.28 21.35
N TYR A 327 24.51 8.82 20.15
CA TYR A 327 24.25 10.22 19.85
C TYR A 327 22.80 10.58 20.15
N TYR A 328 21.81 9.87 19.60
CA TYR A 328 20.40 10.23 19.77
C TYR A 328 19.75 9.74 21.08
N LEU A 329 20.18 8.61 21.61
CA LEU A 329 19.50 7.92 22.72
C LEU A 329 20.32 7.87 24.02
N GLY A 330 21.52 8.46 24.05
CA GLY A 330 22.43 8.45 25.20
C GLY A 330 21.84 8.96 26.51
N ASP A 331 21.12 10.09 26.47
CA ASP A 331 20.38 10.61 27.63
C ASP A 331 19.11 9.78 27.88
N TYR A 332 18.45 9.32 26.81
CA TYR A 332 17.20 8.59 26.87
C TYR A 332 17.35 7.26 27.63
N TYR A 333 18.33 6.42 27.28
CA TYR A 333 18.51 5.13 27.96
C TYR A 333 19.03 5.28 29.39
N ARG A 334 19.78 6.35 29.69
CA ARG A 334 20.14 6.70 31.09
C ARG A 334 18.90 7.05 31.91
N GLY A 335 17.94 7.76 31.30
CA GLY A 335 16.62 8.03 31.89
C GLY A 335 15.79 6.76 32.15
N LEU A 336 16.05 5.68 31.40
CA LEU A 336 15.47 4.34 31.66
C LEU A 336 16.21 3.57 32.76
N GLY A 337 17.27 4.13 33.35
CA GLY A 337 18.09 3.44 34.35
C GLY A 337 19.00 2.35 33.77
N LEU A 338 19.27 2.38 32.46
CA LEU A 338 20.13 1.40 31.79
C LEU A 338 21.54 1.96 31.56
N SER A 339 22.53 1.09 31.70
CA SER A 339 23.85 1.32 31.13
C SER A 339 23.82 1.24 29.60
N ARG A 340 24.85 1.81 28.95
CA ARG A 340 25.02 1.70 27.51
C ARG A 340 25.02 0.24 27.04
N THR A 341 25.73 -0.63 27.75
CA THR A 341 25.85 -2.06 27.40
C THR A 341 24.50 -2.76 27.48
N GLU A 342 23.73 -2.53 28.54
CA GLU A 342 22.39 -3.09 28.68
C GLU A 342 21.43 -2.60 27.61
N PHE A 343 21.48 -1.31 27.26
CA PHE A 343 20.65 -0.76 26.21
C PHE A 343 20.99 -1.33 24.83
N MET A 344 22.28 -1.30 24.45
CA MET A 344 22.74 -1.81 23.17
C MET A 344 22.45 -3.30 23.01
N ALA A 345 22.52 -4.07 24.09
CA ALA A 345 22.14 -5.47 24.09
C ALA A 345 20.68 -5.67 23.61
N LEU A 346 19.75 -4.74 23.84
CA LEU A 346 18.36 -4.90 23.40
C LEU A 346 18.20 -4.99 21.87
N GLY A 347 19.09 -4.38 21.10
CA GLY A 347 19.05 -4.37 19.63
C GLY A 347 20.10 -5.26 18.95
N ARG A 348 20.90 -6.02 19.71
CA ARG A 348 21.99 -6.85 19.16
C ARG A 348 21.66 -8.32 19.16
N ASN A 349 22.11 -9.02 18.13
CA ASN A 349 22.02 -10.46 18.08
C ASN A 349 22.97 -11.08 19.11
N ASN A 350 24.25 -10.67 19.10
CA ASN A 350 25.23 -10.99 20.12
C ASN A 350 25.31 -9.84 21.15
N PRO A 351 24.71 -9.98 22.35
CA PRO A 351 24.65 -8.90 23.33
C PRO A 351 26.03 -8.38 23.78
N THR A 352 27.07 -9.20 23.64
CA THR A 352 28.44 -8.88 24.09
C THR A 352 29.34 -8.32 22.97
N ASP A 353 28.89 -8.33 21.71
CA ASP A 353 29.66 -7.73 20.62
C ASP A 353 29.48 -6.21 20.64
N GLU A 354 30.52 -5.48 21.07
CA GLU A 354 30.48 -4.02 21.16
C GLU A 354 30.46 -3.30 19.80
N GLY A 355 30.87 -3.99 18.73
CA GLY A 355 30.88 -3.45 17.37
C GLY A 355 29.59 -3.72 16.59
N GLU A 356 28.75 -4.66 17.05
CA GLU A 356 27.53 -5.02 16.33
C GLU A 356 26.55 -3.83 16.24
N PRO A 357 26.04 -3.51 15.04
CA PRO A 357 24.98 -2.52 14.84
C PRO A 357 23.72 -2.84 15.63
N PHE A 358 22.99 -1.81 16.01
CA PHE A 358 21.72 -1.91 16.72
C PHE A 358 20.57 -2.13 15.74
N SER A 359 20.01 -3.34 15.71
CA SER A 359 18.88 -3.70 14.85
C SER A 359 17.55 -3.40 15.51
N LEU A 360 16.67 -2.69 14.79
CA LEU A 360 15.32 -2.44 15.27
C LEU A 360 14.41 -3.67 15.22
N SER A 361 14.69 -4.62 14.32
CA SER A 361 13.94 -5.87 14.28
C SER A 361 14.25 -6.74 15.49
N ILE A 362 15.52 -6.80 15.91
CA ILE A 362 15.91 -7.50 17.14
C ILE A 362 15.30 -6.80 18.37
N LEU A 363 15.33 -5.46 18.40
CA LEU A 363 14.67 -4.69 19.45
C LEU A 363 13.19 -5.06 19.56
N ALA A 364 12.46 -5.05 18.45
CA ALA A 364 11.04 -5.39 18.43
C ALA A 364 10.79 -6.85 18.87
N LEU A 365 11.55 -7.81 18.35
CA LEU A 365 11.43 -9.24 18.71
C LEU A 365 11.70 -9.49 20.20
N ARG A 366 12.63 -8.76 20.82
CA ARG A 366 12.97 -8.92 22.25
C ARG A 366 11.99 -8.24 23.20
N LEU A 367 11.23 -7.26 22.72
CA LEU A 367 10.29 -6.48 23.54
C LEU A 367 8.82 -6.89 23.34
N ALA A 368 8.46 -7.46 22.18
CA ALA A 368 7.10 -7.90 21.90
C ALA A 368 6.79 -9.31 22.47
N ALA A 369 5.59 -9.50 23.04
CA ALA A 369 5.12 -10.83 23.45
C ALA A 369 4.58 -11.67 22.28
N ARG A 370 4.26 -11.04 21.15
CA ARG A 370 3.77 -11.69 19.93
C ARG A 370 4.53 -11.18 18.72
N SER A 371 5.04 -12.11 17.92
CA SER A 371 5.71 -11.83 16.66
C SER A 371 5.18 -12.73 15.55
N ASN A 372 5.02 -12.20 14.33
CA ASN A 372 4.57 -12.99 13.19
C ASN A 372 5.21 -12.58 11.86
N GLY A 373 5.36 -13.56 10.97
CA GLY A 373 5.49 -13.34 9.53
C GLY A 373 4.13 -13.19 8.85
N VAL A 374 4.13 -13.01 7.53
CA VAL A 374 2.97 -12.53 6.74
C VAL A 374 2.43 -13.55 5.73
N SER A 375 2.96 -14.77 5.78
CA SER A 375 2.52 -16.00 5.12
C SER A 375 3.07 -17.19 5.90
N GLN A 376 2.56 -18.39 5.67
CA GLN A 376 3.05 -19.61 6.33
C GLN A 376 4.53 -19.86 6.02
N LEU A 377 4.91 -19.78 4.74
CA LEU A 377 6.29 -19.94 4.30
C LEU A 377 7.20 -18.87 4.92
N HIS A 378 6.74 -17.61 4.95
CA HIS A 378 7.50 -16.52 5.55
C HIS A 378 7.65 -16.65 7.06
N GLY A 379 6.68 -17.22 7.77
CA GLY A 379 6.82 -17.57 9.18
C GLY A 379 8.01 -18.51 9.40
N GLY A 380 8.15 -19.54 8.55
CA GLY A 380 9.33 -20.42 8.56
C GLY A 380 10.65 -19.71 8.23
N VAL A 381 10.66 -18.87 7.18
CA VAL A 381 11.84 -18.05 6.84
C VAL A 381 12.26 -17.15 8.01
N SER A 382 11.30 -16.51 8.67
CA SER A 382 11.54 -15.61 9.80
C SER A 382 12.10 -16.36 11.01
N ARG A 383 11.62 -17.56 11.31
CA ARG A 383 12.18 -18.40 12.40
C ARG A 383 13.64 -18.75 12.15
N ARG A 384 14.01 -19.10 10.92
CA ARG A 384 15.41 -19.37 10.56
C ARG A 384 16.28 -18.14 10.69
N MET A 385 15.82 -17.02 10.14
CA MET A 385 16.57 -15.77 10.11
C MET A 385 16.86 -15.25 11.52
N TRP A 386 15.88 -15.37 12.43
CA TRP A 386 15.96 -14.80 13.77
C TRP A 386 16.20 -15.82 14.89
N GLY A 387 16.48 -17.08 14.56
CA GLY A 387 16.67 -18.13 15.58
C GLY A 387 17.76 -17.80 16.60
N GLN A 388 18.78 -17.05 16.19
CA GLN A 388 19.87 -16.61 17.08
C GLN A 388 19.43 -15.62 18.18
N VAL A 389 18.28 -14.95 18.03
CA VAL A 389 17.69 -14.10 19.07
C VAL A 389 17.25 -14.93 20.28
N TRP A 390 16.94 -16.22 20.09
CA TRP A 390 16.55 -17.17 21.13
C TRP A 390 17.52 -18.36 21.17
N PRO A 391 18.74 -18.18 21.69
CA PRO A 391 19.74 -19.23 21.72
C PRO A 391 19.23 -20.44 22.51
N GLY A 392 19.39 -21.63 21.92
CA GLY A 392 18.97 -22.90 22.53
C GLY A 392 17.57 -23.37 22.18
N LEU A 393 16.76 -22.57 21.46
CA LEU A 393 15.50 -23.05 20.89
C LEU A 393 15.72 -23.71 19.53
N ALA A 394 14.98 -24.79 19.26
CA ALA A 394 14.89 -25.36 17.92
C ALA A 394 14.12 -24.40 16.98
N GLU A 395 14.36 -24.46 15.66
CA GLU A 395 13.73 -23.56 14.67
C GLU A 395 12.20 -23.55 14.79
N ASN A 396 11.57 -24.69 15.05
CA ASN A 396 10.12 -24.82 15.19
C ASN A 396 9.57 -24.29 16.52
N GLU A 397 10.42 -24.01 17.50
CA GLU A 397 10.08 -23.45 18.81
C GLU A 397 10.32 -21.93 18.89
N VAL A 398 11.04 -21.35 17.91
CA VAL A 398 11.21 -19.91 17.80
C VAL A 398 9.83 -19.22 17.74
N PRO A 399 9.53 -18.27 18.64
CA PRO A 399 8.17 -17.74 18.86
C PRO A 399 7.74 -16.70 17.81
N VAL A 400 7.93 -17.02 16.54
CA VAL A 400 7.46 -16.25 15.39
C VAL A 400 6.36 -17.05 14.69
N GLY A 401 5.12 -16.57 14.78
CA GLY A 401 3.96 -17.14 14.10
C GLY A 401 3.84 -16.73 12.63
N SER A 402 2.69 -16.97 12.03
CA SER A 402 2.33 -16.46 10.70
C SER A 402 0.87 -15.98 10.70
N VAL A 403 0.65 -14.77 10.19
CA VAL A 403 -0.68 -14.23 9.90
C VAL A 403 -0.69 -13.87 8.42
N THR A 404 -1.34 -14.67 7.60
CA THR A 404 -1.35 -14.47 6.15
C THR A 404 -2.04 -13.15 5.81
N ASN A 405 -1.39 -12.32 4.99
CA ASN A 405 -1.96 -11.04 4.56
C ASN A 405 -3.32 -11.22 3.86
N GLY A 406 -4.14 -10.18 3.93
CA GLY A 406 -5.39 -10.04 3.17
C GLY A 406 -5.44 -8.71 2.42
N VAL A 407 -6.54 -8.50 1.70
CA VAL A 407 -6.82 -7.25 0.96
C VAL A 407 -8.24 -6.80 1.23
N HIS A 408 -8.46 -5.48 1.24
CA HIS A 408 -9.79 -4.92 1.48
C HIS A 408 -10.64 -5.02 0.21
N LEU A 409 -11.52 -6.02 0.13
CA LEU A 409 -12.25 -6.35 -1.11
C LEU A 409 -13.03 -5.15 -1.68
N ARG A 410 -13.70 -4.37 -0.84
CA ARG A 410 -14.45 -3.17 -1.29
C ARG A 410 -13.57 -2.09 -1.94
N SER A 411 -12.28 -2.01 -1.60
CA SER A 411 -11.34 -1.11 -2.28
C SER A 411 -10.96 -1.61 -3.68
N TRP A 412 -10.84 -2.92 -3.85
CA TRP A 412 -10.11 -3.51 -4.97
C TRP A 412 -11.00 -4.18 -6.00
N VAL A 413 -12.15 -4.72 -5.59
CA VAL A 413 -13.13 -5.35 -6.46
C VAL A 413 -13.85 -4.27 -7.26
N ALA A 414 -13.87 -4.41 -8.57
CA ALA A 414 -14.61 -3.52 -9.45
C ALA A 414 -16.11 -3.60 -9.13
N ARG A 415 -16.81 -2.46 -9.17
CA ARG A 415 -18.25 -2.38 -8.94
C ARG A 415 -19.03 -3.43 -9.73
N GLU A 416 -18.66 -3.65 -10.99
CA GLU A 416 -19.33 -4.65 -11.83
C GLU A 416 -19.15 -6.08 -11.29
N PHE A 417 -18.00 -6.43 -10.70
CA PHE A 417 -17.83 -7.75 -10.09
C PHE A 417 -18.56 -7.84 -8.74
N ALA A 418 -18.54 -6.77 -7.97
CA ALA A 418 -19.24 -6.71 -6.70
C ALA A 418 -20.76 -6.91 -6.84
N GLU A 419 -21.38 -6.21 -7.81
CA GLU A 419 -22.80 -6.39 -8.15
C GLU A 419 -23.12 -7.83 -8.60
N LEU A 420 -22.16 -8.52 -9.27
CA LEU A 420 -22.33 -9.93 -9.65
C LEU A 420 -22.31 -10.84 -8.42
N TYR A 421 -21.39 -10.60 -7.48
CA TYR A 421 -21.26 -11.40 -6.26
C TYR A 421 -22.50 -11.26 -5.36
N GLU A 422 -23.01 -10.03 -5.18
CA GLU A 422 -24.21 -9.77 -4.39
C GLU A 422 -25.47 -10.35 -5.04
N GLY A 423 -25.63 -10.17 -6.35
CA GLY A 423 -26.78 -10.71 -7.09
C GLY A 423 -26.93 -12.23 -6.95
N ALA A 424 -25.80 -12.95 -6.84
CA ALA A 424 -25.79 -14.41 -6.63
C ALA A 424 -26.32 -14.84 -5.25
N ASP A 425 -26.19 -14.00 -4.21
CA ASP A 425 -26.56 -14.30 -2.82
C ASP A 425 -28.01 -13.92 -2.46
N THR A 426 -28.67 -13.05 -3.23
CA THR A 426 -30.06 -12.60 -2.97
C THR A 426 -31.16 -13.67 -3.07
N SER A 427 -30.81 -14.95 -3.29
CA SER A 427 -31.76 -16.07 -3.36
C SER A 427 -31.84 -16.94 -2.09
N SER A 428 -31.15 -16.58 -1.00
CA SER A 428 -31.37 -17.19 0.32
C SER A 428 -31.74 -16.15 1.37
N GLU A 429 -33.00 -16.20 1.81
CA GLU A 429 -33.53 -15.62 3.06
C GLU A 429 -33.09 -14.19 3.41
N SER A 430 -33.61 -13.21 2.68
CA SER A 430 -33.70 -11.84 3.19
C SER A 430 -34.70 -11.81 4.37
N THR A 431 -34.20 -11.86 5.60
CA THR A 431 -34.93 -11.29 6.73
C THR A 431 -34.96 -9.77 6.55
N GLY A 432 -36.18 -9.22 6.54
CA GLY A 432 -36.47 -7.89 6.04
C GLY A 432 -35.72 -6.77 6.75
N ASN A 433 -35.00 -5.96 5.97
CA ASN A 433 -35.06 -4.51 6.05
C ASN A 433 -34.69 -3.93 4.68
N ALA A 434 -35.68 -3.34 4.02
CA ALA A 434 -35.55 -2.70 2.72
C ALA A 434 -34.98 -1.29 2.90
N SER A 435 -33.65 -1.20 2.87
CA SER A 435 -32.90 0.02 2.56
C SER A 435 -31.66 -0.42 1.76
N GLU A 436 -31.73 -0.30 0.43
CA GLU A 436 -30.67 -0.63 -0.55
C GLU A 436 -29.46 0.33 -0.47
N PRO A 437 -28.34 0.10 -1.20
CA PRO A 437 -27.52 -1.10 -1.28
C PRO A 437 -26.04 -0.73 -1.02
N MET A 438 -25.56 -0.89 0.21
CA MET A 438 -24.11 -0.81 0.46
C MET A 438 -23.45 -2.02 -0.21
N LEU A 439 -22.37 -1.82 -0.95
CA LEU A 439 -21.65 -2.90 -1.64
C LEU A 439 -21.05 -3.86 -0.58
N ARG A 440 -21.74 -4.97 -0.28
CA ARG A 440 -21.41 -5.96 0.77
C ARG A 440 -20.53 -7.09 0.24
N VAL A 441 -19.50 -6.79 -0.54
CA VAL A 441 -18.47 -7.81 -0.84
C VAL A 441 -17.62 -8.05 0.41
N GLU A 442 -18.18 -8.79 1.36
CA GLU A 442 -17.46 -9.44 2.44
C GLU A 442 -16.93 -10.79 1.93
N ALA A 443 -15.88 -11.33 2.55
CA ALA A 443 -15.38 -12.66 2.16
C ALA A 443 -16.45 -13.76 2.29
N SER A 444 -17.46 -13.54 3.14
CA SER A 444 -18.66 -14.37 3.31
C SER A 444 -19.65 -14.29 2.14
N ALA A 445 -19.59 -13.21 1.34
CA ALA A 445 -20.44 -12.91 0.18
C ALA A 445 -19.78 -13.29 -1.17
N LEU A 446 -18.58 -13.89 -1.14
CA LEU A 446 -18.06 -14.55 -2.33
C LEU A 446 -18.99 -15.74 -2.65
N PRO A 447 -19.47 -15.88 -3.90
CA PRO A 447 -20.56 -16.78 -4.23
C PRO A 447 -20.29 -18.19 -3.71
N ARG A 448 -21.15 -18.66 -2.79
CA ARG A 448 -21.20 -20.09 -2.41
C ARG A 448 -21.76 -20.97 -3.54
N ARG A 449 -22.23 -20.34 -4.62
CA ARG A 449 -22.77 -20.95 -5.84
C ARG A 449 -21.89 -20.60 -7.05
N SER A 450 -21.93 -21.46 -8.05
CA SER A 450 -21.31 -21.20 -9.35
C SER A 450 -21.92 -19.95 -10.00
N LEU A 451 -21.08 -18.99 -10.37
CA LEU A 451 -21.48 -17.84 -11.17
C LEU A 451 -21.77 -18.28 -12.62
N PRO A 452 -22.77 -17.70 -13.31
CA PRO A 452 -23.00 -17.98 -14.73
C PRO A 452 -21.75 -17.61 -15.56
N PRO A 453 -21.12 -18.58 -16.29
CA PRO A 453 -19.86 -18.33 -16.99
C PRO A 453 -19.92 -17.16 -17.98
N ARG A 454 -21.05 -17.03 -18.69
CA ARG A 454 -21.27 -15.94 -19.64
C ARG A 454 -21.29 -14.56 -18.98
N GLU A 455 -21.97 -14.40 -17.85
CA GLU A 455 -22.04 -13.11 -17.16
C GLU A 455 -20.68 -12.70 -16.59
N LEU A 456 -19.95 -13.67 -16.04
CA LEU A 456 -18.58 -13.48 -15.57
C LEU A 456 -17.68 -13.01 -16.72
N TRP A 457 -17.72 -13.72 -17.85
CA TRP A 457 -16.92 -13.40 -19.03
C TRP A 457 -17.25 -12.02 -19.60
N GLU A 458 -18.52 -11.70 -19.82
CA GLU A 458 -18.94 -10.40 -20.36
C GLU A 458 -18.53 -9.22 -19.45
N ARG A 459 -18.61 -9.37 -18.13
CA ARG A 459 -18.11 -8.35 -17.18
C ARG A 459 -16.60 -8.22 -17.26
N HIS A 460 -15.88 -9.33 -17.33
CA HIS A 460 -14.43 -9.37 -17.49
C HIS A 460 -13.97 -8.68 -18.78
N GLU A 461 -14.61 -8.94 -19.92
CA GLU A 461 -14.30 -8.28 -21.20
C GLU A 461 -14.51 -6.76 -21.14
N ARG A 462 -15.60 -6.31 -20.50
CA ARG A 462 -15.83 -4.87 -20.27
C ARG A 462 -14.73 -4.25 -19.43
N ARG A 463 -14.24 -4.95 -18.41
CA ARG A 463 -13.13 -4.48 -17.58
C ARG A 463 -11.80 -4.43 -18.34
N ARG A 464 -11.51 -5.43 -19.16
CA ARG A 464 -10.34 -5.45 -20.05
C ARG A 464 -10.37 -4.30 -21.05
N ALA A 465 -11.53 -4.03 -21.65
CA ALA A 465 -11.70 -2.86 -22.51
C ALA A 465 -11.42 -1.55 -21.77
N LYS A 466 -11.97 -1.37 -20.56
CA LYS A 466 -11.70 -0.18 -19.73
C LYS A 466 -10.21 -0.03 -19.39
N LEU A 467 -9.51 -1.12 -19.10
CA LEU A 467 -8.06 -1.11 -18.87
C LEU A 467 -7.30 -0.67 -20.13
N VAL A 468 -7.63 -1.22 -21.30
CA VAL A 468 -6.98 -0.81 -22.57
C VAL A 468 -7.17 0.69 -22.82
N TYR A 469 -8.38 1.22 -22.69
CA TYR A 469 -8.60 2.67 -22.85
C TYR A 469 -7.81 3.51 -21.85
N PHE A 470 -7.75 3.08 -20.58
CA PHE A 470 -6.96 3.73 -19.55
C PHE A 470 -5.46 3.75 -19.90
N VAL A 471 -4.92 2.61 -20.35
CA VAL A 471 -3.51 2.49 -20.75
C VAL A 471 -3.20 3.41 -21.93
N ARG A 472 -4.06 3.43 -22.96
CA ARG A 472 -3.89 4.31 -24.13
C ARG A 472 -3.84 5.79 -23.72
N ALA A 473 -4.75 6.22 -22.84
CA ALA A 473 -4.78 7.59 -22.33
C ALA A 473 -3.51 7.95 -21.53
N ARG A 474 -3.04 7.04 -20.66
CA ARG A 474 -1.80 7.23 -19.89
C ARG A 474 -0.57 7.30 -20.80
N LEU A 475 -0.50 6.43 -21.81
CA LEU A 475 0.58 6.42 -22.79
C LEU A 475 0.59 7.71 -23.62
N ALA A 476 -0.57 8.19 -24.06
CA ALA A 476 -0.70 9.47 -24.75
C ALA A 476 -0.19 10.64 -23.87
N ALA A 477 -0.59 10.67 -22.60
CA ALA A 477 -0.13 11.70 -21.66
C ALA A 477 1.40 11.64 -21.42
N GLN A 478 1.96 10.43 -21.32
CA GLN A 478 3.40 10.21 -21.20
C GLN A 478 4.17 10.70 -22.43
N LEU A 479 3.77 10.27 -23.62
CA LEU A 479 4.41 10.68 -24.87
C LEU A 479 4.27 12.20 -25.12
N THR A 480 3.12 12.79 -24.79
CA THR A 480 2.93 14.24 -24.86
C THR A 480 3.94 14.99 -24.00
N ARG A 481 4.19 14.53 -22.77
CA ARG A 481 5.20 15.13 -21.88
C ARG A 481 6.62 14.98 -22.43
N GLN A 482 6.91 13.88 -23.11
CA GLN A 482 8.20 13.62 -23.75
C GLN A 482 8.40 14.38 -25.07
N GLY A 483 7.42 15.17 -25.49
CA GLY A 483 7.49 15.97 -26.72
C GLY A 483 7.27 15.16 -28.00
N ALA A 484 6.58 14.02 -27.92
CA ALA A 484 6.29 13.17 -29.06
C ALA A 484 5.46 13.88 -30.14
N GLY A 485 5.74 13.57 -31.40
CA GLY A 485 5.03 14.16 -32.54
C GLY A 485 3.62 13.57 -32.75
N PRO A 486 2.78 14.20 -33.60
CA PRO A 486 1.41 13.73 -33.88
C PRO A 486 1.32 12.27 -34.34
N THR A 487 2.31 11.79 -35.11
CA THR A 487 2.37 10.39 -35.58
C THR A 487 2.55 9.40 -34.44
N GLU A 488 3.43 9.71 -33.48
CA GLU A 488 3.66 8.84 -32.31
C GLU A 488 2.48 8.86 -31.36
N LEU A 489 1.85 10.02 -31.17
CA LEU A 489 0.61 10.15 -30.41
C LEU A 489 -0.54 9.37 -31.07
N GLY A 490 -0.67 9.42 -32.40
CA GLY A 490 -1.67 8.64 -33.14
C GLY A 490 -1.55 7.14 -32.90
N ARG A 491 -0.33 6.62 -32.80
CA ARG A 491 -0.07 5.18 -32.52
C ARG A 491 -0.54 4.74 -31.14
N THR A 492 -0.71 5.64 -30.17
CA THR A 492 -1.25 5.26 -28.85
C THR A 492 -2.69 4.77 -28.93
N VAL A 493 -3.45 5.20 -29.95
CA VAL A 493 -4.83 4.74 -30.18
C VAL A 493 -4.85 3.29 -30.66
N GLU A 494 -3.77 2.81 -31.26
CA GLU A 494 -3.61 1.45 -31.77
C GLU A 494 -2.93 0.51 -30.76
N ALA A 495 -2.42 1.05 -29.64
CA ALA A 495 -1.74 0.26 -28.62
C ALA A 495 -2.74 -0.60 -27.86
N LEU A 496 -2.46 -1.90 -27.75
CA LEU A 496 -3.27 -2.94 -27.11
C LEU A 496 -4.64 -3.12 -27.77
N ASP A 497 -5.24 -4.30 -27.67
CA ASP A 497 -6.59 -4.59 -28.17
C ASP A 497 -7.43 -5.22 -27.05
N PRO A 498 -8.67 -4.74 -26.80
CA PRO A 498 -9.59 -5.35 -25.82
C PRO A 498 -9.96 -6.82 -26.07
N GLY A 499 -9.77 -7.35 -27.28
CA GLY A 499 -10.02 -8.74 -27.64
C GLY A 499 -8.82 -9.67 -27.44
N ILE A 500 -7.65 -9.14 -27.07
CA ILE A 500 -6.41 -9.90 -26.93
C ILE A 500 -6.15 -10.29 -25.47
N LEU A 501 -5.63 -11.50 -25.26
CA LEU A 501 -5.20 -11.97 -23.93
C LEU A 501 -4.18 -11.00 -23.33
N THR A 502 -4.54 -10.41 -22.19
CA THR A 502 -3.80 -9.36 -21.51
C THR A 502 -3.17 -9.89 -20.22
N ILE A 503 -1.84 -9.91 -20.17
CA ILE A 503 -1.08 -10.30 -18.98
C ILE A 503 -0.54 -9.04 -18.30
N GLY A 504 -0.86 -8.90 -17.00
CA GLY A 504 -0.34 -7.84 -16.15
C GLY A 504 0.83 -8.29 -15.30
N PHE A 505 1.83 -7.43 -15.17
CA PHE A 505 2.88 -7.54 -14.16
C PHE A 505 3.07 -6.17 -13.52
N ALA A 506 2.80 -6.02 -12.22
CA ALA A 506 3.19 -4.78 -11.55
C ALA A 506 3.61 -4.92 -10.09
N ARG A 507 4.88 -4.59 -9.82
CA ARG A 507 5.55 -4.73 -8.52
C ARG A 507 6.71 -3.73 -8.44
N ARG A 508 7.28 -3.51 -7.24
CA ARG A 508 8.59 -2.83 -7.14
C ARG A 508 9.60 -3.59 -8.00
N PHE A 509 10.35 -2.87 -8.83
CA PHE A 509 11.46 -3.45 -9.59
C PHE A 509 12.62 -3.72 -8.65
N ALA A 510 12.98 -4.99 -8.52
CA ALA A 510 14.10 -5.52 -7.77
C ALA A 510 14.50 -6.86 -8.40
N GLU A 511 15.78 -7.25 -8.29
CA GLU A 511 16.33 -8.44 -8.96
C GLU A 511 15.54 -9.72 -8.63
N TYR A 512 15.21 -9.92 -7.36
CA TYR A 512 14.49 -11.12 -6.92
C TYR A 512 13.03 -11.19 -7.41
N LYS A 513 12.42 -10.08 -7.86
CA LYS A 513 11.05 -10.08 -8.41
C LYS A 513 10.98 -10.53 -9.87
N ARG A 514 12.13 -10.56 -10.57
CA ARG A 514 12.35 -11.09 -11.92
C ARG A 514 11.31 -10.64 -12.96
N ALA A 515 11.08 -9.33 -13.04
CA ALA A 515 10.20 -8.72 -14.05
C ALA A 515 10.63 -9.04 -15.50
N THR A 516 11.91 -9.36 -15.70
CA THR A 516 12.50 -9.67 -17.00
C THR A 516 12.61 -11.17 -17.29
N LEU A 517 11.98 -12.05 -16.49
CA LEU A 517 12.07 -13.50 -16.71
C LEU A 517 11.62 -13.92 -18.12
N LEU A 518 10.56 -13.30 -18.64
CA LEU A 518 10.10 -13.49 -20.03
C LEU A 518 11.15 -13.03 -21.06
N LEU A 519 11.99 -12.05 -20.74
CA LEU A 519 12.98 -11.51 -21.68
C LEU A 519 14.16 -12.45 -21.91
N ARG A 520 14.28 -13.54 -21.13
CA ARG A 520 15.34 -14.53 -21.32
C ARG A 520 15.25 -15.26 -22.66
N ASP A 521 14.04 -15.44 -23.20
CA ASP A 521 13.81 -16.00 -24.54
C ASP A 521 13.02 -14.99 -25.41
N PRO A 522 13.70 -13.97 -25.97
CA PRO A 522 13.03 -12.94 -26.75
C PRO A 522 12.36 -13.49 -28.01
N GLN A 523 12.86 -14.62 -28.55
CA GLN A 523 12.27 -15.23 -29.75
C GLN A 523 10.91 -15.86 -29.42
N ARG A 524 10.80 -16.60 -28.32
CA ARG A 524 9.49 -17.11 -27.84
C ARG A 524 8.56 -15.97 -27.49
N LEU A 525 9.06 -14.92 -26.84
CA LEU A 525 8.25 -13.73 -26.53
C LEU A 525 7.64 -13.11 -27.78
N ILE A 526 8.46 -12.79 -28.79
CA ILE A 526 8.00 -12.18 -30.05
C ILE A 526 6.96 -13.08 -30.73
N ARG A 527 7.17 -14.41 -30.73
CA ARG A 527 6.20 -15.37 -31.29
C ARG A 527 4.86 -15.32 -30.55
N LEU A 528 4.85 -15.33 -29.23
CA LEU A 528 3.61 -15.19 -28.44
C LEU A 528 2.86 -13.89 -28.76
N LEU A 529 3.59 -12.77 -28.84
CA LEU A 529 3.00 -11.46 -29.11
C LEU A 529 2.48 -11.32 -30.55
N SER A 530 2.96 -12.13 -31.49
CA SER A 530 2.62 -12.03 -32.92
C SER A 530 1.88 -13.24 -33.48
N MET A 531 1.48 -14.19 -32.62
CA MET A 531 0.83 -15.43 -33.03
C MET A 531 -0.50 -15.14 -33.76
N PRO A 532 -0.65 -15.53 -35.04
CA PRO A 532 -1.89 -15.30 -35.78
C PRO A 532 -3.08 -15.99 -35.10
N GLY A 533 -4.15 -15.24 -34.84
CA GLY A 533 -5.38 -15.73 -34.22
C GLY A 533 -5.31 -16.00 -32.71
N ARG A 534 -4.12 -16.02 -32.11
CA ARG A 534 -3.91 -16.23 -30.66
C ARG A 534 -2.82 -15.31 -30.06
N PRO A 535 -2.81 -13.99 -30.35
CA PRO A 535 -1.76 -13.10 -29.87
C PRO A 535 -1.82 -12.88 -28.36
N VAL A 536 -0.75 -12.37 -27.77
CA VAL A 536 -0.70 -11.95 -26.36
C VAL A 536 -0.28 -10.48 -26.29
N GLN A 537 -0.72 -9.78 -25.25
CA GLN A 537 -0.23 -8.44 -24.91
C GLN A 537 0.13 -8.33 -23.43
N LEU A 538 1.10 -7.47 -23.12
CA LEU A 538 1.69 -7.32 -21.78
C LEU A 538 1.56 -5.89 -21.28
N ILE A 539 1.17 -5.73 -20.02
CA ILE A 539 1.18 -4.45 -19.31
C ILE A 539 2.08 -4.58 -18.08
N PHE A 540 3.13 -3.78 -18.06
CA PHE A 540 4.05 -3.65 -16.92
C PHE A 540 3.76 -2.38 -16.12
N GLY A 541 4.01 -2.42 -14.81
CA GLY A 541 4.00 -1.26 -13.95
C GLY A 541 4.92 -1.43 -12.74
N GLY A 542 5.45 -0.35 -12.19
CA GLY A 542 6.24 -0.41 -10.97
C GLY A 542 7.36 0.61 -10.92
N LYS A 543 7.92 0.78 -9.74
CA LYS A 543 9.02 1.70 -9.45
C LYS A 543 10.24 0.93 -8.97
N ALA A 544 11.44 1.37 -9.33
CA ALA A 544 12.67 0.95 -8.67
C ALA A 544 12.96 1.90 -7.49
N HIS A 545 13.63 1.42 -6.44
CA HIS A 545 14.09 2.34 -5.39
C HIS A 545 15.15 3.29 -5.96
N PRO A 546 15.24 4.57 -5.53
CA PRO A 546 16.15 5.54 -6.15
C PRO A 546 17.62 5.13 -6.10
N ALA A 547 18.01 4.41 -5.03
CA ALA A 547 19.35 3.85 -4.83
C ALA A 547 19.55 2.43 -5.43
N ASP A 548 18.52 1.82 -6.04
CA ASP A 548 18.58 0.48 -6.61
C ASP A 548 18.85 0.55 -8.12
N ASN A 549 20.13 0.65 -8.48
CA ASN A 549 20.57 0.73 -9.88
C ASN A 549 20.21 -0.52 -10.68
N GLY A 550 20.21 -1.70 -10.06
CA GLY A 550 19.80 -2.95 -10.69
C GLY A 550 18.33 -2.90 -11.11
N GLY A 551 17.46 -2.48 -10.19
CA GLY A 551 16.04 -2.24 -10.48
C GLY A 551 15.81 -1.21 -11.59
N LYS A 552 16.58 -0.12 -11.62
CA LYS A 552 16.51 0.91 -12.67
C LYS A 552 16.94 0.37 -14.04
N GLU A 553 17.95 -0.49 -14.10
CA GLU A 553 18.39 -1.12 -15.34
C GLU A 553 17.34 -2.11 -15.88
N LEU A 554 16.64 -2.86 -15.01
CA LEU A 554 15.51 -3.71 -15.41
C LEU A 554 14.39 -2.90 -16.07
N ILE A 555 14.05 -1.73 -15.50
CA ILE A 555 13.07 -0.80 -16.09
C ILE A 555 13.55 -0.34 -17.47
N ARG A 556 14.81 0.07 -17.58
CA ARG A 556 15.38 0.56 -18.84
C ARG A 556 15.31 -0.50 -19.94
N GLN A 557 15.64 -1.75 -19.63
CA GLN A 557 15.53 -2.88 -20.58
C GLN A 557 14.09 -3.04 -21.08
N LEU A 558 13.09 -2.96 -20.19
CA LEU A 558 11.69 -3.02 -20.58
C LEU A 558 11.25 -1.84 -21.43
N VAL A 559 11.66 -0.60 -21.10
CA VAL A 559 11.38 0.58 -21.92
C VAL A 559 11.96 0.39 -23.33
N GLN A 560 13.21 -0.06 -23.44
CA GLN A 560 13.85 -0.32 -24.73
C GLN A 560 13.08 -1.36 -25.54
N LEU A 561 12.67 -2.47 -24.91
CA LEU A 561 11.88 -3.49 -25.57
C LEU A 561 10.54 -2.94 -26.10
N THR A 562 9.85 -2.08 -25.34
CA THR A 562 8.57 -1.50 -25.79
C THR A 562 8.70 -0.65 -27.07
N ARG A 563 9.92 -0.22 -27.41
CA ARG A 563 10.22 0.59 -28.61
C ARG A 563 10.54 -0.25 -29.84
N ASP A 564 10.83 -1.55 -29.68
CA ASP A 564 11.10 -2.46 -30.79
C ASP A 564 9.86 -2.61 -31.68
N GLU A 565 10.04 -2.43 -33.00
CA GLU A 565 8.98 -2.48 -34.01
C GLU A 565 8.22 -3.83 -34.02
N GLN A 566 8.88 -4.93 -33.65
CA GLN A 566 8.27 -6.27 -33.68
C GLN A 566 7.20 -6.46 -32.58
N VAL A 567 7.29 -5.71 -31.48
CA VAL A 567 6.42 -5.83 -30.29
C VAL A 567 5.72 -4.53 -29.92
N ARG A 568 5.97 -3.45 -30.66
CA ARG A 568 5.39 -2.13 -30.40
C ARG A 568 3.88 -2.20 -30.29
N GLY A 569 3.33 -1.50 -29.30
CA GLY A 569 1.90 -1.46 -29.04
C GLY A 569 1.35 -2.73 -28.39
N LYS A 570 2.16 -3.79 -28.22
CA LYS A 570 1.77 -5.05 -27.56
C LYS A 570 2.37 -5.20 -26.17
N ILE A 571 3.45 -4.49 -25.90
CA ILE A 571 4.03 -4.34 -24.56
C ILE A 571 3.94 -2.87 -24.18
N VAL A 572 3.34 -2.58 -23.04
CA VAL A 572 3.30 -1.23 -22.47
C VAL A 572 3.87 -1.26 -21.06
N LEU A 573 4.77 -0.32 -20.74
CA LEU A 573 5.21 -0.03 -19.39
C LEU A 573 4.59 1.30 -18.95
N LEU A 574 3.75 1.27 -17.91
CA LEU A 574 3.10 2.45 -17.37
C LEU A 574 4.03 3.21 -16.43
N GLU A 575 4.21 4.52 -16.69
CA GLU A 575 4.78 5.44 -15.71
C GLU A 575 3.89 5.58 -14.48
N GLU A 576 4.54 5.81 -13.34
CA GLU A 576 3.90 6.17 -12.08
C GLU A 576 2.85 5.16 -11.62
N TYR A 577 3.29 3.92 -11.40
CA TYR A 577 2.45 2.90 -10.80
C TYR A 577 2.12 3.25 -9.35
N ASP A 578 0.89 3.71 -9.13
CA ASP A 578 0.28 4.06 -7.85
C ASP A 578 -0.95 3.17 -7.55
N ILE A 579 -1.72 3.50 -6.51
CA ILE A 579 -2.88 2.73 -6.06
C ILE A 579 -4.01 2.76 -7.10
N GLY A 580 -4.14 3.85 -7.86
CA GLY A 580 -5.15 4.00 -8.91
C GLY A 580 -4.79 3.22 -10.16
N VAL A 581 -3.53 3.28 -10.59
CA VAL A 581 -3.02 2.42 -11.68
C VAL A 581 -3.15 0.94 -11.28
N ALA A 582 -2.78 0.60 -10.05
CA ALA A 582 -2.94 -0.76 -9.52
C ALA A 582 -4.38 -1.23 -9.62
N ALA A 583 -5.35 -0.41 -9.17
CA ALA A 583 -6.77 -0.74 -9.23
C ALA A 583 -7.22 -1.00 -10.67
N ARG A 584 -6.84 -0.15 -11.64
CA ARG A 584 -7.20 -0.36 -13.05
C ARG A 584 -6.62 -1.66 -13.61
N MET A 585 -5.36 -1.98 -13.29
CA MET A 585 -4.71 -3.19 -13.76
C MET A 585 -5.33 -4.45 -13.16
N VAL A 586 -5.40 -4.57 -11.83
CA VAL A 586 -5.92 -5.79 -11.17
C VAL A 586 -7.39 -6.06 -11.52
N GLN A 587 -8.15 -5.02 -11.85
CA GLN A 587 -9.55 -5.14 -12.25
C GLN A 587 -9.76 -5.54 -13.71
N GLY A 588 -8.74 -5.51 -14.57
CA GLY A 588 -8.95 -5.63 -16.03
C GLY A 588 -7.98 -6.52 -16.81
N VAL A 589 -6.93 -7.06 -16.18
CA VAL A 589 -6.06 -8.05 -16.84
C VAL A 589 -6.72 -9.44 -16.82
N ASP A 590 -6.36 -10.30 -17.77
CA ASP A 590 -6.81 -11.70 -17.76
C ASP A 590 -5.92 -12.56 -16.85
N ILE A 591 -4.60 -12.32 -16.92
CA ILE A 591 -3.60 -13.03 -16.13
C ILE A 591 -2.81 -12.02 -15.30
N TRP A 592 -2.69 -12.29 -14.01
CA TRP A 592 -1.75 -11.60 -13.13
C TRP A 592 -0.49 -12.44 -12.93
N LEU A 593 0.63 -11.98 -13.47
CA LEU A 593 1.91 -12.68 -13.44
C LEU A 593 2.78 -12.22 -12.27
N ASN A 594 3.24 -13.18 -11.46
CA ASN A 594 4.24 -12.96 -10.42
C ASN A 594 5.39 -13.96 -10.56
N THR A 595 6.62 -13.46 -10.74
CA THR A 595 7.82 -14.30 -10.92
C THR A 595 8.86 -14.15 -9.79
N PRO A 596 8.50 -14.00 -8.49
CA PRO A 596 9.53 -13.82 -7.47
C PRO A 596 10.38 -15.08 -7.30
N ARG A 597 11.66 -14.90 -6.96
CA ARG A 597 12.54 -15.99 -6.58
C ARG A 597 12.13 -16.52 -5.21
N ARG A 598 11.86 -17.81 -5.11
CA ARG A 598 11.53 -18.47 -3.84
C ARG A 598 12.76 -18.56 -2.92
N PRO A 599 12.66 -18.31 -1.60
CA PRO A 599 11.50 -17.86 -0.81
C PRO A 599 11.55 -16.34 -0.48
N LEU A 600 11.88 -15.50 -1.47
CA LEU A 600 12.14 -14.08 -1.29
C LEU A 600 10.86 -13.23 -1.41
N GLU A 601 9.71 -13.83 -1.66
CA GLU A 601 8.41 -13.21 -1.49
C GLU A 601 7.83 -13.52 -0.10
N ALA A 602 7.76 -12.52 0.78
CA ALA A 602 7.16 -12.71 2.08
C ALA A 602 5.66 -13.07 2.00
N SER A 603 4.91 -12.45 1.08
CA SER A 603 3.49 -12.77 0.86
C SER A 603 3.06 -12.34 -0.55
N GLY A 604 2.77 -11.04 -0.72
CA GLY A 604 2.34 -10.45 -1.99
C GLY A 604 0.83 -10.32 -2.10
N THR A 605 0.30 -9.10 -2.02
CA THR A 605 -1.15 -8.85 -2.00
C THR A 605 -1.76 -8.58 -3.38
N SER A 606 -0.96 -8.27 -4.40
CA SER A 606 -1.47 -7.89 -5.73
C SER A 606 -2.21 -9.02 -6.44
N GLY A 607 -1.74 -10.27 -6.27
CA GLY A 607 -2.40 -11.44 -6.83
C GLY A 607 -3.77 -11.69 -6.20
N MET A 608 -3.91 -11.49 -4.88
CA MET A 608 -5.19 -11.60 -4.18
C MET A 608 -6.23 -10.63 -4.76
N LYS A 609 -5.82 -9.40 -5.11
CA LYS A 609 -6.68 -8.38 -5.71
C LYS A 609 -7.13 -8.74 -7.12
N ALA A 610 -6.22 -9.29 -7.91
CA ALA A 610 -6.51 -9.69 -9.28
C ALA A 610 -7.49 -10.87 -9.30
N VAL A 611 -7.27 -11.89 -8.47
CA VAL A 611 -8.16 -13.04 -8.34
C VAL A 611 -9.56 -12.64 -7.85
N ALA A 612 -9.64 -11.69 -6.92
CA ALA A 612 -10.93 -11.13 -6.48
C ALA A 612 -11.69 -10.37 -7.60
N ASN A 613 -11.05 -10.10 -8.73
CA ASN A 613 -11.65 -9.47 -9.92
C ASN A 613 -11.78 -10.44 -11.10
N GLY A 614 -11.71 -11.76 -10.86
CA GLY A 614 -11.86 -12.77 -11.90
C GLY A 614 -10.64 -12.96 -12.81
N ALA A 615 -9.52 -12.28 -12.58
CA ALA A 615 -8.26 -12.60 -13.24
C ALA A 615 -7.64 -13.88 -12.66
N LEU A 616 -6.93 -14.66 -13.47
CA LEU A 616 -6.21 -15.83 -12.98
C LEU A 616 -4.77 -15.48 -12.63
N HIS A 617 -4.22 -16.17 -11.62
CA HIS A 617 -2.84 -15.94 -11.18
C HIS A 617 -1.89 -16.98 -11.76
N VAL A 618 -0.73 -16.51 -12.21
CA VAL A 618 0.39 -17.34 -12.66
C VAL A 618 1.60 -16.91 -11.86
N GLY A 619 2.23 -17.84 -11.13
CA GLY A 619 3.45 -17.51 -10.43
C GLY A 619 4.17 -18.64 -9.74
N ASN A 620 5.35 -18.34 -9.22
CA ASN A 620 6.13 -19.29 -8.42
C ASN A 620 5.41 -19.63 -7.10
N LEU A 621 5.62 -20.84 -6.58
CA LEU A 621 5.10 -21.31 -5.28
C LEU A 621 5.84 -20.65 -4.11
N ASP A 622 5.60 -19.35 -3.94
CA ASP A 622 6.20 -18.49 -2.94
C ASP A 622 5.16 -17.52 -2.35
N GLY A 623 5.44 -16.99 -1.16
CA GLY A 623 4.56 -16.08 -0.44
C GLY A 623 3.13 -16.61 -0.31
N TRP A 624 2.15 -15.78 -0.66
CA TRP A 624 0.72 -16.13 -0.58
C TRP A 624 0.31 -17.24 -1.55
N TRP A 625 1.01 -17.36 -2.69
CA TRP A 625 0.62 -18.30 -3.74
C TRP A 625 0.96 -19.73 -3.33
N ASP A 626 1.98 -19.93 -2.50
CA ASP A 626 2.28 -21.24 -1.91
C ASP A 626 1.14 -21.78 -1.04
N GLU A 627 0.35 -20.89 -0.41
CA GLU A 627 -0.83 -21.23 0.40
C GLU A 627 -2.10 -21.37 -0.44
N ALA A 628 -2.30 -20.48 -1.41
CA ALA A 628 -3.54 -20.38 -2.17
C ALA A 628 -3.63 -21.36 -3.36
N TYR A 629 -2.48 -21.73 -3.95
CA TYR A 629 -2.45 -22.51 -5.18
C TYR A 629 -3.06 -23.91 -5.01
N ARG A 630 -3.94 -24.26 -5.93
CA ARG A 630 -4.39 -25.63 -6.21
C ARG A 630 -4.57 -25.80 -7.72
N PRO A 631 -4.41 -27.02 -8.26
CA PRO A 631 -4.73 -27.29 -9.67
C PRO A 631 -6.15 -26.80 -10.00
N GLY A 632 -6.28 -26.04 -11.10
CA GLY A 632 -7.54 -25.46 -11.56
C GLY A 632 -7.88 -24.08 -11.01
N LEU A 633 -7.06 -23.47 -10.14
CA LEU A 633 -7.25 -22.10 -9.62
C LEU A 633 -6.28 -21.07 -10.20
N GLY A 634 -5.47 -21.48 -11.18
CA GLY A 634 -4.33 -20.73 -11.74
C GLY A 634 -3.16 -21.67 -12.01
N TRP A 635 -1.96 -21.11 -12.20
CA TRP A 635 -0.78 -21.90 -12.58
C TRP A 635 0.43 -21.64 -11.68
N ALA A 636 1.18 -22.70 -11.43
CA ALA A 636 2.45 -22.65 -10.71
C ALA A 636 3.63 -22.69 -11.69
N ILE A 637 4.57 -21.76 -11.54
CA ILE A 637 5.84 -21.76 -12.27
C ILE A 637 6.87 -22.54 -11.45
N GLY A 638 7.49 -23.54 -12.07
CA GLY A 638 8.49 -24.39 -11.41
C GLY A 638 7.89 -25.24 -10.29
N ASP A 639 8.71 -25.59 -9.30
CA ASP A 639 8.30 -26.40 -8.14
C ASP A 639 8.83 -25.81 -6.81
N ARG A 640 8.75 -26.59 -5.72
CA ARG A 640 9.19 -26.15 -4.38
C ARG A 640 10.67 -26.43 -4.09
N ARG A 641 11.47 -26.82 -5.08
CA ARG A 641 12.89 -27.13 -4.88
C ARG A 641 13.69 -25.86 -4.57
N ALA A 642 14.72 -26.03 -3.75
CA ALA A 642 15.79 -25.05 -3.63
C ALA A 642 16.78 -25.26 -4.77
N TYR A 643 17.32 -24.17 -5.29
CA TYR A 643 18.33 -24.17 -6.35
C TYR A 643 19.61 -23.54 -5.80
N ASP A 644 20.75 -24.15 -6.09
CA ASP A 644 22.06 -23.62 -5.69
C ASP A 644 22.53 -22.51 -6.63
N ASP A 645 22.24 -22.63 -7.94
CA ASP A 645 22.52 -21.60 -8.96
C ASP A 645 21.25 -20.81 -9.34
N PRO A 646 21.20 -19.50 -9.01
CA PRO A 646 20.11 -18.62 -9.41
C PRO A 646 19.87 -18.57 -10.93
N ASN A 647 20.91 -18.73 -11.76
CA ASN A 647 20.78 -18.69 -13.22
C ASN A 647 20.15 -19.97 -13.77
N GLU A 648 20.51 -21.13 -13.23
CA GLU A 648 19.88 -22.41 -13.57
C GLU A 648 18.38 -22.36 -13.24
N GLN A 649 18.03 -21.84 -12.05
CA GLN A 649 16.64 -21.64 -11.65
C GLN A 649 15.90 -20.75 -12.67
N ASP A 650 16.48 -19.61 -13.05
CA ASP A 650 15.85 -18.67 -13.97
C ASP A 650 15.65 -19.27 -15.38
N GLU A 651 16.59 -20.10 -15.85
CA GLU A 651 16.46 -20.83 -17.12
C GLU A 651 15.30 -21.84 -17.08
N LEU A 652 15.24 -22.66 -16.05
CA LEU A 652 14.21 -23.70 -15.91
C LEU A 652 12.83 -23.09 -15.72
N GLU A 653 12.71 -22.07 -14.86
CA GLU A 653 11.45 -21.41 -14.59
C GLU A 653 10.98 -20.53 -15.76
N SER A 654 11.88 -19.94 -16.54
CA SER A 654 11.53 -19.29 -17.81
C SER A 654 10.93 -20.28 -18.80
N ARG A 655 11.57 -21.45 -18.99
CA ARG A 655 11.02 -22.51 -19.85
C ARG A 655 9.66 -23.01 -19.38
N SER A 656 9.50 -23.22 -18.08
CA SER A 656 8.23 -23.62 -17.46
C SER A 656 7.14 -22.57 -17.69
N LEU A 657 7.44 -21.29 -17.51
CA LEU A 657 6.49 -20.20 -17.78
C LEU A 657 6.05 -20.19 -19.25
N TYR A 658 6.98 -20.32 -20.19
CA TYR A 658 6.63 -20.36 -21.59
C TYR A 658 5.81 -21.60 -21.98
N ASP A 659 6.13 -22.77 -21.43
CA ASP A 659 5.37 -23.99 -21.69
C ASP A 659 3.92 -23.87 -21.20
N LEU A 660 3.71 -23.26 -20.02
CA LEU A 660 2.37 -22.93 -19.52
C LEU A 660 1.63 -21.97 -20.45
N LEU A 661 2.31 -20.89 -20.88
CA LEU A 661 1.71 -19.90 -21.78
C LEU A 661 1.31 -20.51 -23.12
N GLU A 662 2.21 -21.25 -23.76
CA GLU A 662 2.04 -21.77 -25.11
C GLU A 662 1.06 -22.96 -25.18
N ARG A 663 1.06 -23.83 -24.16
CA ARG A 663 0.31 -25.10 -24.21
C ARG A 663 -1.02 -25.07 -23.46
N GLU A 664 -1.16 -24.20 -22.48
CA GLU A 664 -2.35 -24.17 -21.61
C GLU A 664 -3.04 -22.81 -21.69
N ILE A 665 -2.38 -21.74 -21.23
CA ILE A 665 -3.03 -20.45 -20.97
C ILE A 665 -3.54 -19.79 -22.26
N VAL A 666 -2.70 -19.69 -23.29
CA VAL A 666 -3.09 -19.06 -24.57
C VAL A 666 -4.18 -19.87 -25.26
N PRO A 667 -4.06 -21.20 -25.45
CA PRO A 667 -5.15 -22.01 -25.97
C PRO A 667 -6.47 -21.84 -25.21
N LEU A 668 -6.42 -21.85 -23.87
CA LEU A 668 -7.60 -21.76 -23.01
C LEU A 668 -8.39 -20.46 -23.19
N PHE A 669 -7.68 -19.35 -23.38
CA PHE A 669 -8.32 -18.08 -23.69
C PHE A 669 -8.95 -18.08 -25.09
N TYR A 670 -8.30 -18.63 -26.10
CA TYR A 670 -8.81 -18.52 -27.48
C TYR A 670 -9.82 -19.61 -27.87
N GLU A 671 -9.87 -20.71 -27.13
CA GLU A 671 -10.81 -21.80 -27.34
C GLU A 671 -12.13 -21.49 -26.63
N ARG A 672 -13.13 -21.11 -27.43
CA ARG A 672 -14.45 -20.67 -26.97
C ARG A 672 -15.52 -21.69 -27.33
N ASP A 673 -16.56 -21.78 -26.51
CA ASP A 673 -17.76 -22.55 -26.83
C ASP A 673 -18.67 -21.85 -27.87
N ALA A 674 -19.82 -22.45 -28.15
CA ALA A 674 -20.83 -21.90 -29.06
C ALA A 674 -21.41 -20.54 -28.59
N ASN A 675 -21.22 -20.17 -27.32
CA ASN A 675 -21.66 -18.89 -26.75
C ASN A 675 -20.53 -17.84 -26.70
N GLY A 676 -19.33 -18.18 -27.20
CA GLY A 676 -18.16 -17.29 -27.17
C GLY A 676 -17.44 -17.24 -25.83
N VAL A 677 -17.72 -18.18 -24.92
CA VAL A 677 -17.14 -18.20 -23.55
C VAL A 677 -16.00 -19.23 -23.49
N PRO A 678 -14.83 -18.89 -22.91
CA PRO A 678 -13.78 -19.88 -22.66
C PRO A 678 -14.26 -20.94 -21.68
N GLN A 679 -13.83 -22.18 -21.87
CA GLN A 679 -14.26 -23.33 -21.06
C GLN A 679 -13.35 -23.65 -19.86
N GLY A 680 -12.38 -22.76 -19.59
CA GLY A 680 -11.28 -22.97 -18.65
C GLY A 680 -11.35 -22.22 -17.34
#